data_AF-A0A6F9EIS7-F1
#
_entry.id   AF-A0A6F9EIS7-F1
#
_cell.length_a   1.000
_cell.length_b   1.000
_cell.length_c   1.000
_cell.angle_alpha   90.00
_cell.angle_beta   90.00
_cell.angle_gamma   90.00
#
_symmetry.space_group_name_H-M   'P 1'
#
loop_
_entity.id
_entity.type
_entity.pdbx_description
1 polymer ?
#
loop_
_entity_poly.entity_id
_entity_poly.type
_entity_poly.pdbx_seq_one_letter_code
_entity_poly.pdbx_strand_id
1 'polypeptide(L)'
;MRNPATRRGGESRLRISGPSGDDHPEKEPPASRLISVDTHGGGETKVMKRGKKALAVLSTAALFGTTPAAVALPFLTSSVAYAADYTVSNPPALTAGKDQDLGALKVSFDATGLVSGSAVTVRLPSDFDLHVAVNQDLTTTGATISDPNAQTYIYVPSASNALDPQTDVTATVTASNEIKVKINSVAHTDQDTGYFYVVFKNVFVPGGFSGPVNVTIEGSANSPFNDGQATVATVGSGVVKLSVDSTKFIGDQTTPIDTIRLKEDRPGAVGSNQTIKLKLPSGFQWVDSSNIQLINNDTNINVLGSLYTKGYADDGRTLVLTRTATSANSALYLRLTGLEVQVSDSNVAKYGDVVVSVGGTASVDVSSLTIGTYGDYGVTVSAANPQNVLAGRNEEEIGQIIIQETAPNSLIDNRTIKLTLSGNARWAADSNGKPEGPYVDTAASDLEGVTSGSFGSWDWDGSAHDTIKATIDVVNESKGAKIVLKGGKIVVAAGAQQQDINVTVGGSAGANGDAGVVAHVVSPVTASIDGTAPDLTVGGAAQDIAPIIIKETQAGAIDAGSITTADTISGQSGTSGYRELVLEFFQNEVPSLPASVQVTDGDIVLDTGNVYRYVTPDGRWQIRIPVKSTSSAPSTIKISGIKLTTDRTTPYGPVNVAIKGDAVVQSSDVIPGYTAAASVTVANLATPAPQQTVATFTVGSNSYTVNGVQQTMDVAPYLKNDGRVMLPVRFVANALGVTDDHIVWNGADQSVTIFKGNTVAKMTVGSTTMVVNGVAVQMDVAPELYNDGRVMLPIRWIGQALGAQLSWDQNTQTVTVTSQQ
;
A
#
# COMPACT_ATOMS: atom_id res chain seq x y z
N MET A 1 -62.51 -17.62 -7.09
CA MET A 1 -61.74 -17.38 -5.85
C MET A 1 -61.21 -18.72 -5.36
N ARG A 2 -59.94 -18.94 -5.04
CA ARG A 2 -58.65 -18.36 -5.47
C ARG A 2 -57.60 -19.47 -5.23
N ASN A 3 -56.70 -19.57 -6.21
CA ASN A 3 -55.49 -20.41 -6.36
C ASN A 3 -54.42 -20.10 -5.26
N PRO A 4 -53.18 -20.66 -5.22
CA PRO A 4 -52.47 -21.48 -6.24
C PRO A 4 -51.53 -22.62 -5.74
N ALA A 5 -51.14 -23.52 -6.66
CA ALA A 5 -49.79 -24.11 -6.72
C ALA A 5 -49.49 -24.72 -8.12
N THR A 6 -48.32 -24.34 -8.65
CA THR A 6 -47.38 -25.03 -9.58
C THR A 6 -47.86 -25.70 -10.88
N ARG A 7 -47.16 -25.43 -12.00
CA ARG A 7 -46.91 -26.42 -13.09
C ARG A 7 -45.89 -25.97 -14.15
N ARG A 8 -45.09 -26.96 -14.58
CA ARG A 8 -44.52 -27.28 -15.93
C ARG A 8 -43.49 -26.30 -16.52
N GLY A 9 -42.47 -26.70 -17.29
CA GLY A 9 -42.15 -27.96 -17.96
C GLY A 9 -41.72 -27.69 -19.41
N GLY A 10 -40.77 -28.47 -19.95
CA GLY A 10 -40.69 -28.78 -21.39
C GLY A 10 -39.69 -27.99 -22.26
N GLU A 11 -38.79 -28.77 -22.87
CA GLU A 11 -37.85 -28.46 -23.96
C GLU A 11 -38.52 -27.91 -25.22
N SER A 12 -37.74 -27.23 -26.10
CA SER A 12 -37.84 -27.38 -27.57
C SER A 12 -36.68 -26.69 -28.30
N ARG A 13 -36.02 -27.47 -29.17
CA ARG A 13 -35.03 -27.07 -30.18
C ARG A 13 -35.71 -26.44 -31.40
N LEU A 14 -35.00 -25.54 -32.11
CA LEU A 14 -35.28 -25.23 -33.52
C LEU A 14 -33.98 -25.22 -34.36
N ARG A 15 -34.12 -25.59 -35.63
CA ARG A 15 -33.10 -26.00 -36.61
C ARG A 15 -32.84 -24.92 -37.68
N ILE A 16 -31.57 -24.86 -38.13
CA ILE A 16 -31.03 -24.74 -39.51
C ILE A 16 -31.22 -23.44 -40.32
N SER A 17 -30.10 -22.80 -40.72
CA SER A 17 -29.69 -22.57 -42.13
C SER A 17 -28.25 -22.02 -42.22
N GLY A 18 -27.39 -22.66 -43.01
CA GLY A 18 -26.14 -22.08 -43.56
C GLY A 18 -26.40 -21.43 -44.94
N PRO A 19 -25.41 -21.20 -45.84
CA PRO A 19 -24.00 -21.64 -45.81
C PRO A 19 -22.96 -20.58 -46.33
N SER A 20 -21.67 -20.98 -46.33
CA SER A 20 -20.54 -20.65 -47.25
C SER A 20 -19.28 -20.33 -46.44
N GLY A 21 -18.11 -20.89 -46.67
CA GLY A 21 -17.62 -21.87 -47.64
C GLY A 21 -16.24 -22.35 -47.19
N ASP A 22 -15.84 -23.51 -47.71
CA ASP A 22 -14.52 -24.11 -47.56
C ASP A 22 -13.41 -23.19 -48.06
N ASP A 23 -12.29 -23.11 -47.34
CA ASP A 23 -11.01 -23.65 -47.84
C ASP A 23 -9.95 -23.69 -46.71
N HIS A 24 -9.49 -24.90 -46.43
CA HIS A 24 -8.27 -25.27 -45.71
C HIS A 24 -7.04 -25.20 -46.67
N PRO A 25 -5.78 -25.48 -46.29
CA PRO A 25 -5.16 -25.67 -44.95
C PRO A 25 -3.75 -25.01 -44.79
N GLU A 26 -3.08 -25.40 -43.68
CA GLU A 26 -1.63 -25.64 -43.54
C GLU A 26 -0.73 -24.44 -43.16
N LYS A 27 0.13 -24.44 -42.11
CA LYS A 27 0.93 -25.49 -41.45
C LYS A 27 1.24 -25.10 -39.99
N GLU A 28 1.53 -26.11 -39.18
CA GLU A 28 2.16 -26.01 -37.85
C GLU A 28 3.59 -26.66 -37.90
N PRO A 29 4.39 -26.72 -36.80
CA PRO A 29 5.59 -25.93 -36.42
C PRO A 29 6.91 -26.74 -36.61
N PRO A 30 8.04 -26.71 -35.82
CA PRO A 30 8.57 -25.85 -34.71
C PRO A 30 10.11 -25.53 -34.80
N ALA A 31 10.70 -24.90 -33.76
CA ALA A 31 11.92 -25.36 -33.02
C ALA A 31 12.88 -24.26 -32.46
N SER A 32 12.90 -24.16 -31.12
CA SER A 32 14.02 -24.13 -30.16
C SER A 32 15.35 -23.35 -30.35
N ARG A 33 15.62 -22.49 -29.34
CA ARG A 33 16.85 -22.27 -28.52
C ARG A 33 18.25 -22.40 -29.16
N LEU A 34 19.10 -21.41 -28.91
CA LEU A 34 20.50 -21.61 -28.48
C LEU A 34 21.04 -20.44 -27.64
N ILE A 35 21.83 -20.81 -26.64
CA ILE A 35 22.53 -20.01 -25.63
C ILE A 35 23.91 -19.62 -26.18
N SER A 36 24.41 -18.43 -25.84
CA SER A 36 25.85 -18.15 -25.82
C SER A 36 26.14 -17.04 -24.81
N VAL A 37 26.91 -17.43 -23.80
CA VAL A 37 27.67 -16.60 -22.86
C VAL A 37 29.02 -16.32 -23.54
N ASP A 38 29.50 -15.08 -23.53
CA ASP A 38 30.91 -14.84 -23.18
C ASP A 38 31.23 -13.40 -22.77
N THR A 39 32.40 -13.32 -22.12
CA THR A 39 32.90 -12.36 -21.15
C THR A 39 33.97 -11.41 -21.70
N HIS A 40 34.44 -10.49 -20.84
CA HIS A 40 35.57 -9.53 -20.94
C HIS A 40 35.20 -8.13 -21.47
N GLY A 41 35.53 -7.02 -20.81
CA GLY A 41 36.52 -6.75 -19.76
C GLY A 41 37.44 -5.63 -20.26
N GLY A 42 37.34 -4.42 -19.68
CA GLY A 42 38.21 -3.29 -20.03
C GLY A 42 37.74 -2.01 -19.34
N GLY A 43 38.35 -1.70 -18.19
CA GLY A 43 38.04 -0.54 -17.37
C GLY A 43 38.80 0.71 -17.80
N GLU A 44 38.19 1.87 -17.56
CA GLU A 44 38.90 3.12 -17.30
C GLU A 44 38.29 3.81 -16.08
N THR A 45 39.18 4.13 -15.14
CA THR A 45 38.96 4.86 -13.90
C THR A 45 38.42 6.26 -14.14
N LYS A 46 37.31 6.64 -13.48
CA LYS A 46 36.93 8.04 -13.32
C LYS A 46 36.49 8.34 -11.88
N VAL A 47 37.25 9.26 -11.29
CA VAL A 47 37.17 9.77 -9.92
C VAL A 47 35.77 10.33 -9.60
N MET A 48 35.27 9.98 -8.41
CA MET A 48 34.02 10.45 -7.82
C MET A 48 33.95 11.98 -7.71
N LYS A 49 32.93 12.58 -8.32
CA LYS A 49 32.34 13.85 -7.88
C LYS A 49 30.88 13.62 -7.52
N ARG A 50 30.54 13.97 -6.27
CA ARG A 50 29.17 13.98 -5.72
C ARG A 50 28.24 14.79 -6.63
N GLY A 51 27.30 14.13 -7.29
CA GLY A 51 26.16 14.75 -7.98
C GLY A 51 24.88 14.49 -7.20
N LYS A 52 24.38 15.51 -6.51
CA LYS A 52 23.04 15.52 -5.90
C LYS A 52 21.98 15.55 -7.00
N LYS A 53 20.92 14.78 -6.77
CA LYS A 53 19.69 14.67 -7.56
C LYS A 53 19.17 16.07 -7.96
N ALA A 54 19.04 16.31 -9.26
CA ALA A 54 18.28 17.42 -9.80
C ALA A 54 16.79 17.03 -9.81
N LEU A 55 16.02 17.73 -9.01
CA LEU A 55 14.56 17.71 -9.00
C LEU A 55 14.10 18.71 -10.07
N ALA A 56 13.36 18.25 -11.05
CA ALA A 56 12.76 19.07 -12.09
C ALA A 56 11.24 19.05 -11.94
N VAL A 57 10.67 20.05 -11.26
CA VAL A 57 9.26 20.47 -11.38
C VAL A 57 9.17 21.97 -11.03
N LEU A 58 8.33 22.70 -11.78
CA LEU A 58 7.89 24.10 -11.64
C LEU A 58 8.83 25.21 -12.15
N SER A 59 8.77 25.40 -13.47
CA SER A 59 8.85 26.72 -14.10
C SER A 59 7.45 27.33 -14.23
N THR A 60 7.39 28.67 -14.12
CA THR A 60 6.26 29.60 -14.39
C THR A 60 5.48 30.08 -13.16
N ALA A 61 6.10 30.96 -12.37
CA ALA A 61 5.39 31.94 -11.55
C ALA A 61 6.18 33.26 -11.55
N ALA A 62 5.93 34.08 -12.58
CA ALA A 62 6.32 35.48 -12.60
C ALA A 62 5.27 36.22 -13.43
N LEU A 63 4.41 37.01 -12.78
CA LEU A 63 4.14 38.40 -13.15
C LEU A 63 3.01 39.01 -12.30
N PHE A 64 3.34 40.15 -11.69
CA PHE A 64 2.48 41.24 -11.20
C PHE A 64 1.35 40.95 -10.21
N GLY A 65 1.74 40.88 -8.94
CA GLY A 65 0.90 41.24 -7.80
C GLY A 65 1.66 42.20 -6.88
N THR A 66 2.20 43.30 -7.41
CA THR A 66 2.78 44.34 -6.55
C THR A 66 1.64 45.20 -6.02
N THR A 67 1.36 45.08 -4.73
CA THR A 67 0.92 46.24 -3.96
C THR A 67 1.95 47.36 -4.20
N PRO A 68 1.56 48.62 -4.43
CA PRO A 68 2.53 49.70 -4.47
C PRO A 68 2.98 49.96 -3.02
N ALA A 69 3.97 49.20 -2.56
CA ALA A 69 4.88 49.72 -1.54
C ALA A 69 5.74 50.75 -2.24
N ALA A 70 5.70 52.00 -1.76
CA ALA A 70 6.60 53.05 -2.21
C ALA A 70 8.05 52.58 -2.03
N VAL A 71 8.72 52.20 -3.12
CA VAL A 71 10.16 51.93 -3.10
C VAL A 71 10.87 53.27 -3.22
N ALA A 72 11.15 53.90 -2.09
CA ALA A 72 12.13 54.97 -2.01
C ALA A 72 13.53 54.33 -2.16
N LEU A 73 14.19 54.57 -3.29
CA LEU A 73 15.62 54.30 -3.44
C LEU A 73 16.39 55.37 -2.64
N PRO A 74 17.28 55.00 -1.69
CA PRO A 74 18.08 55.99 -0.99
C PRO A 74 19.27 56.40 -1.86
N PHE A 75 19.24 57.60 -2.40
CA PHE A 75 20.48 58.32 -2.72
C PHE A 75 21.01 58.90 -1.40
N LEU A 76 22.06 58.28 -0.87
CA LEU A 76 22.77 58.78 0.30
C LEU A 76 23.55 60.05 -0.09
N THR A 77 22.98 61.21 0.24
CA THR A 77 23.76 62.41 0.54
C THR A 77 23.36 62.93 1.92
N SER A 78 24.37 63.35 2.66
CA SER A 78 24.36 63.75 4.07
C SER A 78 23.30 64.79 4.48
N SER A 79 22.63 64.50 5.60
CA SER A 79 22.12 65.42 6.64
C SER A 79 21.39 66.72 6.23
N VAL A 80 20.07 66.74 6.41
CA VAL A 80 19.34 67.94 6.88
C VAL A 80 18.16 67.48 7.72
N ALA A 81 18.05 68.01 8.94
CA ALA A 81 16.99 67.70 9.91
C ALA A 81 15.62 68.33 9.56
N TYR A 82 15.37 68.67 8.30
CA TYR A 82 14.22 69.48 7.85
C TYR A 82 13.62 69.04 6.50
N ALA A 83 13.85 67.80 6.06
CA ALA A 83 13.33 67.31 4.77
C ALA A 83 11.80 67.15 4.81
N ALA A 84 11.11 67.69 3.81
CA ALA A 84 9.69 67.47 3.56
C ALA A 84 9.37 66.00 3.21
N ASP A 85 8.22 65.53 3.67
CA ASP A 85 7.64 64.24 3.32
C ASP A 85 6.61 64.40 2.20
N TYR A 86 6.66 63.49 1.23
CA TYR A 86 5.83 63.47 0.03
C TYR A 86 5.02 62.19 -0.02
N THR A 87 3.71 62.30 0.22
CA THR A 87 2.82 61.14 0.28
C THR A 87 1.63 61.29 -0.66
N VAL A 88 1.20 60.18 -1.25
CA VAL A 88 -0.04 60.11 -2.05
C VAL A 88 -0.90 59.01 -1.44
N SER A 89 -2.13 59.34 -1.08
CA SER A 89 -3.08 58.36 -0.59
C SER A 89 -3.87 57.75 -1.77
N ASN A 90 -3.80 56.42 -1.90
CA ASN A 90 -4.58 55.61 -2.85
C ASN A 90 -4.58 56.15 -4.31
N PRO A 91 -3.40 56.20 -4.98
CA PRO A 91 -3.31 56.70 -6.35
C PRO A 91 -4.26 55.92 -7.29
N PRO A 92 -5.13 56.60 -8.06
CA PRO A 92 -6.11 55.94 -8.90
C PRO A 92 -5.48 55.19 -10.08
N ALA A 93 -6.18 54.15 -10.54
CA ALA A 93 -5.90 53.48 -11.80
C ALA A 93 -6.69 54.16 -12.93
N LEU A 94 -5.99 54.58 -13.99
CA LEU A 94 -6.52 55.44 -15.05
C LEU A 94 -6.40 54.80 -16.44
N THR A 95 -7.07 55.40 -17.40
CA THR A 95 -7.07 55.02 -18.82
C THR A 95 -6.35 56.10 -19.64
N ALA A 96 -5.49 55.70 -20.56
CA ALA A 96 -4.81 56.63 -21.46
C ALA A 96 -5.79 57.33 -22.42
N GLY A 97 -5.46 58.56 -22.83
CA GLY A 97 -6.16 59.33 -23.86
C GLY A 97 -7.42 60.07 -23.38
N LYS A 98 -7.59 60.29 -22.08
CA LYS A 98 -8.74 60.98 -21.49
C LYS A 98 -8.31 61.94 -20.38
N ASP A 99 -9.16 62.93 -20.12
CA ASP A 99 -9.02 63.80 -18.95
C ASP A 99 -9.55 63.09 -17.71
N GLN A 100 -8.72 63.01 -16.67
CA GLN A 100 -9.04 62.30 -15.43
C GLN A 100 -8.38 62.96 -14.22
N ASP A 101 -8.99 62.78 -13.05
CA ASP A 101 -8.39 63.19 -11.78
C ASP A 101 -7.24 62.23 -11.41
N LEU A 102 -6.13 62.80 -10.94
CA LEU A 102 -5.03 62.03 -10.35
C LEU A 102 -5.14 62.04 -8.82
N GLY A 103 -4.31 61.23 -8.15
CA GLY A 103 -4.16 61.26 -6.71
C GLY A 103 -3.55 62.57 -6.22
N ALA A 104 -4.03 63.09 -5.09
CA ALA A 104 -3.49 64.32 -4.52
C ALA A 104 -2.13 64.08 -3.87
N LEU A 105 -1.14 64.91 -4.21
CA LEU A 105 0.17 64.91 -3.57
C LEU A 105 0.10 65.71 -2.28
N LYS A 106 0.30 65.06 -1.13
CA LYS A 106 0.52 65.74 0.16
C LYS A 106 1.99 66.09 0.30
N VAL A 107 2.26 67.36 0.55
CA VAL A 107 3.58 67.88 0.94
C VAL A 107 3.50 68.25 2.42
N SER A 108 4.28 67.59 3.27
CA SER A 108 4.31 67.83 4.72
C SER A 108 5.73 68.19 5.15
N PHE A 109 5.91 69.19 6.00
CA PHE A 109 7.23 69.67 6.36
C PHE A 109 7.22 70.33 7.74
N ASP A 110 8.41 70.46 8.33
CA ASP A 110 8.62 71.22 9.55
C ASP A 110 8.62 72.72 9.21
N ALA A 111 7.66 73.45 9.79
CA ALA A 111 7.45 74.86 9.52
C ALA A 111 8.58 75.74 10.06
N THR A 112 9.34 75.28 11.08
CA THR A 112 10.45 76.04 11.66
C THR A 112 11.61 76.26 10.69
N GLY A 113 11.70 75.44 9.64
CA GLY A 113 12.67 75.58 8.55
C GLY A 113 12.24 76.53 7.41
N LEU A 114 11.03 77.11 7.46
CA LEU A 114 10.55 77.99 6.38
C LEU A 114 11.24 79.35 6.39
N VAL A 115 11.67 79.78 5.20
CA VAL A 115 12.05 81.17 4.92
C VAL A 115 11.06 81.79 3.93
N SER A 116 10.75 83.09 4.06
CA SER A 116 9.88 83.78 3.08
C SER A 116 10.44 83.60 1.66
N GLY A 117 9.60 83.15 0.74
CA GLY A 117 10.00 82.80 -0.62
C GLY A 117 10.40 81.34 -0.84
N SER A 118 10.38 80.50 0.20
CA SER A 118 10.49 79.04 0.06
C SER A 118 9.51 78.53 -1.00
N ALA A 119 10.00 77.74 -1.95
CA ALA A 119 9.19 77.22 -3.03
C ALA A 119 9.50 75.75 -3.33
N VAL A 120 8.50 75.06 -3.88
CA VAL A 120 8.64 73.70 -4.40
C VAL A 120 7.96 73.63 -5.76
N THR A 121 8.65 73.02 -6.71
CA THR A 121 8.15 72.75 -8.05
C THR A 121 7.66 71.29 -8.10
N VAL A 122 6.45 71.09 -8.61
CA VAL A 122 5.84 69.77 -8.82
C VAL A 122 5.55 69.60 -10.30
N ARG A 123 6.20 68.63 -10.93
CA ARG A 123 6.16 68.40 -12.38
C ARG A 123 5.65 66.99 -12.71
N LEU A 124 4.54 66.91 -13.47
CA LEU A 124 4.07 65.66 -14.09
C LEU A 124 4.99 65.26 -15.27
N PRO A 125 4.89 64.03 -15.81
CA PRO A 125 5.60 63.67 -17.03
C PRO A 125 5.26 64.64 -18.19
N SER A 126 6.19 64.83 -19.13
CA SER A 126 6.15 65.93 -20.13
C SER A 126 4.87 66.02 -20.95
N ASP A 127 4.24 64.89 -21.21
CA ASP A 127 3.11 64.80 -22.15
C ASP A 127 1.76 64.99 -21.46
N PHE A 128 1.73 65.04 -20.12
CA PHE A 128 0.52 65.31 -19.35
C PHE A 128 0.17 66.80 -19.44
N ASP A 129 -1.13 67.12 -19.42
CA ASP A 129 -1.61 68.51 -19.47
C ASP A 129 -2.56 68.78 -18.31
N LEU A 130 -2.28 69.82 -17.53
CA LEU A 130 -3.12 70.28 -16.42
C LEU A 130 -4.39 71.00 -16.91
N HIS A 131 -4.48 71.34 -18.21
CA HIS A 131 -5.53 72.18 -18.81
C HIS A 131 -5.63 73.56 -18.16
N VAL A 132 -4.50 74.10 -17.70
CA VAL A 132 -4.38 75.44 -17.09
C VAL A 132 -3.31 76.22 -17.86
N ALA A 133 -3.56 77.50 -18.15
CA ALA A 133 -2.63 78.30 -18.95
C ALA A 133 -1.31 78.56 -18.20
N VAL A 134 -0.19 78.58 -18.94
CA VAL A 134 1.12 78.92 -18.38
C VAL A 134 1.11 80.37 -17.86
N ASN A 135 1.74 80.59 -16.70
CA ASN A 135 1.71 81.82 -15.88
C ASN A 135 0.35 82.16 -15.25
N GLN A 136 -0.61 81.23 -15.26
CA GLN A 136 -1.85 81.38 -14.51
C GLN A 136 -1.66 80.93 -13.06
N ASP A 137 -2.18 81.72 -12.12
CA ASP A 137 -2.24 81.35 -10.71
C ASP A 137 -3.35 80.32 -10.46
N LEU A 138 -3.00 79.29 -9.69
CA LEU A 138 -3.95 78.28 -9.22
C LEU A 138 -4.71 78.79 -8.00
N THR A 139 -5.93 78.32 -7.84
CA THR A 139 -6.71 78.58 -6.63
C THR A 139 -6.05 77.91 -5.42
N THR A 140 -5.82 78.68 -4.36
CA THR A 140 -5.44 78.18 -3.03
C THR A 140 -6.65 78.28 -2.10
N THR A 141 -6.94 77.21 -1.35
CA THR A 141 -8.17 77.14 -0.54
C THR A 141 -8.01 76.36 0.75
N GLY A 142 -8.75 76.78 1.78
CA GLY A 142 -8.88 76.11 3.08
C GLY A 142 -9.86 74.95 3.11
N ALA A 143 -10.61 74.73 2.01
CA ALA A 143 -11.61 73.68 1.87
C ALA A 143 -11.43 72.91 0.55
N THR A 144 -11.79 71.63 0.54
CA THR A 144 -11.79 70.83 -0.69
C THR A 144 -12.88 71.31 -1.65
N ILE A 145 -12.56 71.33 -2.95
CA ILE A 145 -13.50 71.71 -4.01
C ILE A 145 -14.21 70.45 -4.49
N SER A 146 -15.53 70.41 -4.35
CA SER A 146 -16.35 69.25 -4.73
C SER A 146 -16.86 69.29 -6.18
N ASP A 147 -16.47 70.30 -6.96
CA ASP A 147 -16.87 70.42 -8.37
C ASP A 147 -16.10 69.39 -9.22
N PRO A 148 -16.78 68.47 -9.92
CA PRO A 148 -16.14 67.51 -10.81
C PRO A 148 -15.43 68.15 -12.02
N ASN A 149 -15.73 69.42 -12.33
CA ASN A 149 -15.08 70.17 -13.42
C ASN A 149 -14.03 71.16 -12.91
N ALA A 150 -13.69 71.12 -11.63
CA ALA A 150 -12.61 71.94 -11.10
C ALA A 150 -11.31 71.69 -11.87
N GLN A 151 -10.53 72.74 -12.09
CA GLN A 151 -9.14 72.59 -12.53
C GLN A 151 -8.25 72.26 -11.34
N THR A 152 -7.01 71.87 -11.61
CA THR A 152 -6.00 71.59 -10.58
C THR A 152 -5.86 72.77 -9.61
N TYR A 153 -5.78 72.51 -8.31
CA TYR A 153 -5.77 73.54 -7.26
C TYR A 153 -4.91 73.12 -6.05
N ILE A 154 -4.59 74.07 -5.18
CA ILE A 154 -3.87 73.81 -3.93
C ILE A 154 -4.84 73.84 -2.75
N TYR A 155 -4.85 72.75 -1.99
CA TYR A 155 -5.63 72.64 -0.77
C TYR A 155 -4.72 72.74 0.45
N VAL A 156 -4.98 73.71 1.33
CA VAL A 156 -4.22 73.94 2.56
C VAL A 156 -5.21 73.86 3.73
N PRO A 157 -5.29 72.72 4.45
CA PRO A 157 -6.23 72.59 5.56
C PRO A 157 -5.96 73.63 6.64
N SER A 158 -7.01 74.30 7.13
CA SER A 158 -6.89 75.34 8.17
C SER A 158 -6.75 74.77 9.59
N ALA A 159 -6.99 73.48 9.79
CA ALA A 159 -6.89 72.83 11.09
C ALA A 159 -5.50 72.21 11.30
N SER A 160 -4.90 72.49 12.47
CA SER A 160 -3.61 71.91 12.91
C SER A 160 -2.51 72.02 11.86
N ASN A 161 -2.41 73.18 11.21
CA ASN A 161 -1.48 73.45 10.12
C ASN A 161 -0.79 74.80 10.35
N ALA A 162 0.51 74.86 10.07
CA ALA A 162 1.32 76.06 10.21
C ALA A 162 1.11 77.11 9.09
N LEU A 163 0.30 76.79 8.08
CA LEU A 163 0.02 77.65 6.92
C LEU A 163 -1.41 78.21 6.94
N ASP A 164 -1.57 79.50 6.59
CA ASP A 164 -2.87 80.09 6.25
C ASP A 164 -3.18 79.93 4.74
N PRO A 165 -4.30 79.29 4.36
CA PRO A 165 -4.69 79.08 2.95
C PRO A 165 -4.86 80.37 2.13
N GLN A 166 -5.18 81.52 2.74
CA GLN A 166 -5.53 82.75 2.04
C GLN A 166 -4.35 83.70 1.83
N THR A 167 -3.34 83.66 2.71
CA THR A 167 -2.23 84.63 2.70
C THR A 167 -0.86 84.02 2.47
N ASP A 168 -0.65 82.76 2.86
CA ASP A 168 0.71 82.23 2.98
C ASP A 168 1.15 81.43 1.76
N VAL A 169 0.21 80.90 0.98
CA VAL A 169 0.50 80.04 -0.17
C VAL A 169 0.04 80.69 -1.46
N THR A 170 0.91 80.70 -2.47
CA THR A 170 0.55 80.96 -3.86
C THR A 170 1.05 79.82 -4.72
N ALA A 171 0.36 79.53 -5.82
CA ALA A 171 0.82 78.56 -6.78
C ALA A 171 0.56 79.03 -8.20
N THR A 172 1.54 78.84 -9.08
CA THR A 172 1.48 79.29 -10.47
C THR A 172 1.89 78.14 -11.38
N VAL A 173 1.21 78.00 -12.50
CA VAL A 173 1.57 77.02 -13.54
C VAL A 173 2.75 77.55 -14.36
N THR A 174 3.89 76.87 -14.34
CA THR A 174 5.13 77.30 -15.02
C THR A 174 5.37 76.61 -16.35
N ALA A 175 4.72 75.45 -16.56
CA ALA A 175 4.58 74.75 -17.84
C ALA A 175 3.26 73.96 -17.84
N SER A 176 2.80 73.44 -18.99
CA SER A 176 1.53 72.71 -19.10
C SER A 176 1.40 71.52 -18.11
N ASN A 177 2.52 71.01 -17.62
CA ASN A 177 2.63 69.88 -16.69
C ASN A 177 3.31 70.26 -15.35
N GLU A 178 3.61 71.54 -15.10
CA GLU A 178 4.46 71.98 -13.98
C GLU A 178 3.80 73.09 -13.16
N ILE A 179 3.81 72.90 -11.84
CA ILE A 179 3.25 73.83 -10.85
C ILE A 179 4.37 74.26 -9.91
N LYS A 180 4.51 75.56 -9.69
CA LYS A 180 5.39 76.10 -8.66
C LYS A 180 4.56 76.62 -7.49
N VAL A 181 4.72 76.02 -6.32
CA VAL A 181 4.09 76.46 -5.07
C VAL A 181 5.10 77.29 -4.28
N LYS A 182 4.72 78.50 -3.88
CA LYS A 182 5.54 79.44 -3.13
C LYS A 182 4.87 79.84 -1.82
N ILE A 183 5.66 79.84 -0.76
CA ILE A 183 5.28 80.34 0.57
C ILE A 183 5.65 81.82 0.69
N ASN A 184 4.66 82.70 0.82
CA ASN A 184 4.82 84.16 0.78
C ASN A 184 5.17 84.76 2.14
N SER A 185 4.57 84.25 3.20
CA SER A 185 4.74 84.71 4.57
C SER A 185 4.94 83.53 5.51
N VAL A 186 5.71 83.74 6.58
CA VAL A 186 5.98 82.76 7.64
C VAL A 186 5.17 83.10 8.90
N ALA A 187 3.89 83.40 8.73
CA ALA A 187 3.01 83.65 9.88
C ALA A 187 2.69 82.31 10.56
N HIS A 188 3.60 81.86 11.42
CA HIS A 188 3.41 80.66 12.22
C HIS A 188 2.13 80.81 13.05
N THR A 189 1.14 79.96 12.80
CA THR A 189 0.22 79.56 13.86
C THR A 189 1.03 78.83 14.95
N ASP A 190 0.48 78.57 16.14
CA ASP A 190 1.21 77.86 17.23
C ASP A 190 1.54 76.37 16.90
N GLN A 191 1.65 76.00 15.62
CA GLN A 191 1.87 74.65 15.11
C GLN A 191 3.24 74.55 14.43
N ASP A 192 3.99 73.50 14.75
CA ASP A 192 5.34 73.27 14.18
C ASP A 192 5.31 72.56 12.81
N THR A 193 4.16 72.07 12.35
CA THR A 193 4.03 71.30 11.10
C THR A 193 3.18 72.03 10.06
N GLY A 194 3.76 72.26 8.88
CA GLY A 194 3.07 72.78 7.70
C GLY A 194 2.76 71.68 6.69
N TYR A 195 1.58 71.70 6.08
CA TYR A 195 1.27 70.80 4.97
C TYR A 195 0.25 71.37 3.99
N PHE A 196 0.35 70.96 2.73
CA PHE A 196 -0.64 71.27 1.71
C PHE A 196 -0.76 70.10 0.73
N TYR A 197 -1.79 70.14 -0.10
CA TYR A 197 -2.03 69.16 -1.15
C TYR A 197 -2.03 69.84 -2.51
N VAL A 198 -1.30 69.27 -3.46
CA VAL A 198 -1.51 69.53 -4.88
C VAL A 198 -2.60 68.59 -5.36
N VAL A 199 -3.78 69.12 -5.64
CA VAL A 199 -4.95 68.35 -6.05
C VAL A 199 -5.10 68.43 -7.56
N PHE A 200 -4.65 67.38 -8.26
CA PHE A 200 -4.71 67.27 -9.71
C PHE A 200 -6.12 66.93 -10.17
N LYS A 201 -6.79 67.90 -10.80
CA LYS A 201 -8.14 67.75 -11.35
C LYS A 201 -8.15 67.97 -12.84
N ASN A 202 -8.94 67.15 -13.53
CA ASN A 202 -9.13 67.22 -14.98
C ASN A 202 -7.79 67.27 -15.76
N VAL A 203 -6.88 66.33 -15.47
CA VAL A 203 -5.56 66.26 -16.13
C VAL A 203 -5.64 65.34 -17.35
N PHE A 204 -5.15 65.79 -18.50
CA PHE A 204 -5.05 64.93 -19.69
C PHE A 204 -3.99 63.86 -19.52
N VAL A 205 -4.40 62.60 -19.66
CA VAL A 205 -3.49 61.45 -19.72
C VAL A 205 -3.17 61.13 -21.18
N PRO A 206 -1.89 61.14 -21.61
CA PRO A 206 -1.52 60.92 -23.01
C PRO A 206 -2.01 59.59 -23.59
N GLY A 207 -2.43 59.61 -24.86
CA GLY A 207 -2.74 58.39 -25.61
C GLY A 207 -1.49 57.53 -25.81
N GLY A 208 -1.49 56.32 -25.23
CA GLY A 208 -0.36 55.38 -25.29
C GLY A 208 0.53 55.33 -24.04
N PHE A 209 0.32 56.21 -23.05
CA PHE A 209 1.04 56.12 -21.78
C PHE A 209 0.60 54.88 -20.98
N SER A 210 1.56 54.16 -20.39
CA SER A 210 1.32 52.99 -19.53
C SER A 210 2.39 52.93 -18.44
N GLY A 211 1.98 52.61 -17.21
CA GLY A 211 2.85 52.57 -16.04
C GLY A 211 2.51 53.63 -14.99
N PRO A 212 3.36 53.80 -13.96
CA PRO A 212 3.14 54.76 -12.89
C PRO A 212 3.30 56.20 -13.40
N VAL A 213 2.40 57.08 -12.98
CA VAL A 213 2.49 58.53 -13.18
C VAL A 213 3.26 59.11 -12.01
N ASN A 214 4.56 59.31 -12.19
CA ASN A 214 5.41 59.89 -11.15
C ASN A 214 5.47 61.41 -11.31
N VAL A 215 5.13 62.15 -10.26
CA VAL A 215 5.47 63.58 -10.16
C VAL A 215 6.92 63.70 -9.71
N THR A 216 7.67 64.56 -10.39
CA THR A 216 8.99 65.02 -9.98
C THR A 216 8.85 66.23 -9.09
N ILE A 217 9.54 66.25 -7.96
CA ILE A 217 9.46 67.31 -6.96
C ILE A 217 10.85 67.92 -6.81
N GLU A 218 10.95 69.23 -6.99
CA GLU A 218 12.21 69.98 -6.94
C GLU A 218 12.07 71.11 -5.92
N GLY A 219 12.84 71.03 -4.84
CA GLY A 219 12.82 72.00 -3.76
C GLY A 219 13.73 73.20 -4.03
N SER A 220 13.30 74.41 -3.66
CA SER A 220 14.18 75.58 -3.75
C SER A 220 15.34 75.48 -2.75
N ALA A 221 16.52 76.00 -3.13
CA ALA A 221 17.67 76.07 -2.23
C ALA A 221 17.33 76.86 -0.95
N ASN A 222 17.85 76.42 0.20
CA ASN A 222 17.59 76.99 1.52
C ASN A 222 16.11 76.95 1.97
N SER A 223 15.35 75.95 1.54
CA SER A 223 13.98 75.68 1.98
C SER A 223 13.86 74.29 2.61
N PRO A 224 12.80 73.99 3.38
CA PRO A 224 12.59 72.64 3.93
C PRO A 224 12.15 71.62 2.87
N PHE A 225 11.88 72.06 1.64
CA PHE A 225 11.52 71.17 0.54
C PHE A 225 12.78 70.54 -0.06
N ASN A 226 12.89 69.22 0.02
CA ASN A 226 13.93 68.44 -0.67
C ASN A 226 13.44 67.93 -2.03
N ASP A 227 14.36 67.54 -2.91
CA ASP A 227 14.01 66.87 -4.15
C ASP A 227 13.41 65.48 -3.88
N GLY A 228 12.51 65.03 -4.74
CA GLY A 228 11.83 63.75 -4.57
C GLY A 228 10.96 63.35 -5.76
N GLN A 229 10.30 62.20 -5.63
CA GLN A 229 9.27 61.74 -6.56
C GLN A 229 8.13 61.07 -5.79
N ALA A 230 6.92 61.14 -6.34
CA ALA A 230 5.77 60.42 -5.81
C ALA A 230 4.88 59.90 -6.95
N THR A 231 4.26 58.72 -6.78
CA THR A 231 3.34 58.16 -7.78
C THR A 231 1.92 58.64 -7.52
N VAL A 232 1.38 59.47 -8.41
CA VAL A 232 0.03 60.07 -8.27
C VAL A 232 -1.07 59.27 -8.97
N ALA A 233 -0.73 58.37 -9.90
CA ALA A 233 -1.68 57.46 -10.56
C ALA A 233 -0.94 56.29 -11.21
N THR A 234 -1.67 55.29 -11.71
CA THR A 234 -1.13 54.25 -12.60
C THR A 234 -2.02 54.14 -13.85
N VAL A 235 -1.42 54.09 -15.04
CA VAL A 235 -2.14 53.99 -16.31
C VAL A 235 -1.89 52.63 -16.96
N GLY A 236 -2.91 52.07 -17.62
CA GLY A 236 -2.76 50.86 -18.45
C GLY A 236 -4.08 50.42 -19.08
N SER A 237 -4.10 49.24 -19.69
CA SER A 237 -5.21 48.76 -20.53
C SER A 237 -6.45 48.20 -19.80
N GLY A 238 -6.49 48.22 -18.46
CA GLY A 238 -7.60 47.66 -17.67
C GLY A 238 -7.56 46.13 -17.58
N VAL A 239 -7.91 45.58 -16.41
CA VAL A 239 -8.02 44.12 -16.18
C VAL A 239 -9.27 43.83 -15.37
N VAL A 240 -9.98 42.76 -15.73
CA VAL A 240 -11.07 42.20 -14.94
C VAL A 240 -10.55 41.08 -14.07
N LYS A 241 -10.73 41.21 -12.76
CA LYS A 241 -10.46 40.14 -11.80
C LYS A 241 -11.62 39.18 -11.72
N LEU A 242 -11.37 37.89 -11.92
CA LEU A 242 -12.39 36.85 -11.77
C LEU A 242 -12.13 35.92 -10.59
N SER A 243 -13.19 35.53 -9.91
CA SER A 243 -13.16 34.52 -8.86
C SER A 243 -14.49 33.77 -8.78
N VAL A 244 -14.50 32.64 -8.09
CA VAL A 244 -15.73 31.91 -7.70
C VAL A 244 -15.78 31.83 -6.17
N ASP A 245 -16.97 31.96 -5.58
CA ASP A 245 -17.12 32.00 -4.12
C ASP A 245 -16.79 30.66 -3.45
N SER A 246 -17.21 29.54 -4.06
CA SER A 246 -16.81 28.18 -3.67
C SER A 246 -17.00 27.19 -4.82
N THR A 247 -16.43 25.99 -4.68
CA THR A 247 -16.66 24.86 -5.60
C THR A 247 -17.85 24.01 -5.13
N LYS A 248 -18.53 23.33 -6.06
CA LYS A 248 -19.63 22.38 -5.77
C LYS A 248 -19.35 21.00 -6.35
N PHE A 249 -19.93 19.95 -5.76
CA PHE A 249 -19.99 18.64 -6.40
C PHE A 249 -21.03 18.65 -7.52
N ILE A 250 -20.66 18.13 -8.69
CA ILE A 250 -21.52 18.04 -9.87
C ILE A 250 -21.74 16.55 -10.13
N GLY A 251 -23.00 16.12 -10.13
CA GLY A 251 -23.40 14.78 -10.61
C GLY A 251 -23.92 14.83 -12.04
N ASP A 252 -24.59 13.77 -12.48
CA ASP A 252 -25.22 13.73 -13.82
C ASP A 252 -26.48 14.61 -13.95
N GLN A 253 -27.02 15.08 -12.82
CA GLN A 253 -28.15 16.01 -12.79
C GLN A 253 -27.69 17.46 -12.93
N THR A 254 -28.58 18.32 -13.42
CA THR A 254 -28.37 19.77 -13.44
C THR A 254 -28.05 20.27 -12.04
N THR A 255 -26.91 20.94 -11.90
CA THR A 255 -26.35 21.35 -10.61
C THR A 255 -26.10 22.85 -10.59
N PRO A 256 -26.64 23.61 -9.61
CA PRO A 256 -26.27 24.99 -9.36
C PRO A 256 -24.80 25.12 -8.94
N ILE A 257 -24.09 26.09 -9.50
CA ILE A 257 -22.74 26.46 -9.05
C ILE A 257 -22.77 27.73 -8.21
N ASP A 258 -21.69 27.99 -7.48
CA ASP A 258 -21.57 29.21 -6.69
C ASP A 258 -21.31 30.44 -7.56
N THR A 259 -21.42 31.61 -6.93
CA THR A 259 -21.33 32.92 -7.60
C THR A 259 -19.96 33.12 -8.23
N ILE A 260 -19.94 33.52 -9.51
CA ILE A 260 -18.74 34.02 -10.18
C ILE A 260 -18.68 35.54 -10.04
N ARG A 261 -17.56 36.08 -9.60
CA ARG A 261 -17.35 37.52 -9.41
C ARG A 261 -16.46 38.08 -10.49
N LEU A 262 -16.78 39.29 -10.95
CA LEU A 262 -16.04 40.03 -11.97
C LEU A 262 -15.80 41.44 -11.44
N LYS A 263 -14.54 41.80 -11.19
CA LYS A 263 -14.16 43.10 -10.66
C LYS A 263 -13.23 43.83 -11.62
N GLU A 264 -13.68 44.94 -12.18
CA GLU A 264 -12.79 45.82 -12.92
C GLU A 264 -11.79 46.47 -11.96
N ASP A 265 -10.52 46.52 -12.34
CA ASP A 265 -9.50 47.23 -11.56
C ASP A 265 -9.55 48.75 -11.76
N ARG A 266 -10.21 49.22 -12.83
CA ARG A 266 -10.41 50.62 -13.17
C ARG A 266 -11.66 50.83 -14.02
N PRO A 267 -12.21 52.06 -14.07
CA PRO A 267 -13.36 52.36 -14.92
C PRO A 267 -13.10 52.00 -16.38
N GLY A 268 -13.98 51.21 -16.99
CA GLY A 268 -13.90 50.86 -18.41
C GLY A 268 -12.87 49.80 -18.77
N ALA A 269 -12.43 48.97 -17.80
CA ALA A 269 -11.59 47.80 -18.08
C ALA A 269 -12.26 46.83 -19.07
N VAL A 270 -13.60 46.79 -19.13
CA VAL A 270 -14.37 46.18 -20.21
C VAL A 270 -14.99 47.26 -21.09
N GLY A 271 -14.44 47.43 -22.28
CA GLY A 271 -14.93 48.35 -23.30
C GLY A 271 -16.23 47.91 -23.97
N SER A 272 -16.89 48.83 -24.68
CA SER A 272 -18.08 48.51 -25.48
C SER A 272 -17.82 47.38 -26.47
N ASN A 273 -18.77 46.44 -26.60
CA ASN A 273 -18.68 45.24 -27.42
C ASN A 273 -17.55 44.27 -27.04
N GLN A 274 -16.81 44.52 -25.95
CA GLN A 274 -15.88 43.53 -25.44
C GLN A 274 -16.62 42.39 -24.76
N THR A 275 -16.00 41.20 -24.82
CA THR A 275 -16.58 39.96 -24.32
C THR A 275 -15.72 39.35 -23.22
N ILE A 276 -16.39 38.73 -22.25
CA ILE A 276 -15.81 37.76 -21.32
C ILE A 276 -16.48 36.42 -21.61
N LYS A 277 -15.69 35.39 -21.87
CA LYS A 277 -16.16 34.05 -22.22
C LYS A 277 -15.76 33.06 -21.14
N LEU A 278 -16.73 32.28 -20.69
CA LEU A 278 -16.57 31.22 -19.70
C LEU A 278 -16.91 29.89 -20.37
N LYS A 279 -15.89 29.14 -20.78
CA LYS A 279 -16.04 27.90 -21.55
C LYS A 279 -15.78 26.68 -20.68
N LEU A 280 -16.80 25.86 -20.52
CA LEU A 280 -16.74 24.60 -19.80
C LEU A 280 -15.88 23.55 -20.54
N PRO A 281 -15.34 22.55 -19.84
CA PRO A 281 -14.68 21.41 -20.47
C PRO A 281 -15.67 20.59 -21.31
N SER A 282 -15.15 19.73 -22.18
CA SER A 282 -15.98 18.84 -23.00
C SER A 282 -16.86 17.93 -22.13
N GLY A 283 -18.10 17.67 -22.58
CA GLY A 283 -19.10 16.87 -21.86
C GLY A 283 -20.06 17.69 -20.99
N PHE A 284 -19.75 18.97 -20.73
CA PHE A 284 -20.58 19.87 -19.91
C PHE A 284 -21.19 21.00 -20.72
N GLN A 285 -22.35 21.49 -20.28
CA GLN A 285 -23.03 22.65 -20.83
C GLN A 285 -23.52 23.57 -19.71
N TRP A 286 -23.56 24.87 -19.99
CA TRP A 286 -24.30 25.81 -19.17
C TRP A 286 -25.79 25.65 -19.43
N VAL A 287 -26.61 25.68 -18.39
CA VAL A 287 -28.07 25.71 -18.55
C VAL A 287 -28.49 27.12 -18.95
N ASP A 288 -29.22 27.24 -20.07
CA ASP A 288 -29.87 28.51 -20.41
C ASP A 288 -31.11 28.71 -19.54
N SER A 289 -30.94 29.50 -18.48
CA SER A 289 -31.98 29.81 -17.51
C SER A 289 -32.18 31.32 -17.34
N SER A 290 -33.42 31.72 -17.06
CA SER A 290 -33.76 33.08 -16.60
C SER A 290 -33.23 33.39 -15.20
N ASN A 291 -32.76 32.38 -14.47
CA ASN A 291 -32.23 32.52 -13.10
C ASN A 291 -30.87 33.21 -13.05
N ILE A 292 -30.17 33.30 -14.19
CA ILE A 292 -28.85 33.90 -14.26
C ILE A 292 -28.97 35.42 -14.15
N GLN A 293 -28.39 35.99 -13.08
CA GLN A 293 -28.41 37.42 -12.81
C GLN A 293 -27.00 37.98 -12.76
N LEU A 294 -26.84 39.20 -13.28
CA LEU A 294 -25.60 39.97 -13.15
C LEU A 294 -25.90 41.19 -12.27
N ILE A 295 -25.31 41.24 -11.07
CA ILE A 295 -25.65 42.21 -10.02
C ILE A 295 -24.50 43.19 -9.79
N ASN A 296 -24.76 44.50 -9.71
CA ASN A 296 -23.72 45.56 -9.62
C ASN A 296 -23.49 46.10 -8.19
N ASN A 297 -22.21 46.26 -7.81
CA ASN A 297 -21.71 47.00 -6.63
C ASN A 297 -22.46 46.69 -5.32
N ASP A 298 -22.74 45.41 -5.06
CA ASP A 298 -23.51 44.87 -3.93
C ASP A 298 -24.95 45.39 -3.76
N THR A 299 -25.38 46.35 -4.58
CA THR A 299 -26.79 46.72 -4.73
C THR A 299 -27.50 45.65 -5.58
N ASN A 300 -28.65 45.13 -5.15
CA ASN A 300 -29.42 44.09 -5.88
C ASN A 300 -30.06 44.59 -7.19
N ILE A 301 -29.31 45.35 -7.99
CA ILE A 301 -29.70 45.87 -9.28
C ILE A 301 -29.22 44.87 -10.34
N ASN A 302 -30.17 44.18 -10.99
CA ASN A 302 -29.88 43.34 -12.15
C ASN A 302 -29.51 44.24 -13.34
N VAL A 303 -28.29 44.09 -13.84
CA VAL A 303 -27.75 44.89 -14.95
C VAL A 303 -27.68 44.11 -16.28
N LEU A 304 -28.24 42.90 -16.31
CA LEU A 304 -28.37 42.12 -17.54
C LEU A 304 -29.41 42.78 -18.47
N GLY A 305 -29.08 42.88 -19.75
CA GLY A 305 -29.82 43.62 -20.78
C GLY A 305 -29.46 45.12 -20.86
N SER A 306 -29.08 45.76 -19.76
CA SER A 306 -28.74 47.20 -19.73
C SER A 306 -27.25 47.47 -19.90
N LEU A 307 -26.39 46.80 -19.13
CA LEU A 307 -24.93 46.95 -19.19
C LEU A 307 -24.22 45.79 -19.89
N TYR A 308 -24.82 44.59 -19.81
CA TYR A 308 -24.30 43.38 -20.44
C TYR A 308 -25.42 42.59 -21.07
N THR A 309 -25.15 41.94 -22.20
CA THR A 309 -25.98 40.85 -22.71
C THR A 309 -25.31 39.52 -22.42
N LYS A 310 -26.11 38.48 -22.13
CA LYS A 310 -25.64 37.10 -22.09
C LYS A 310 -25.96 36.41 -23.41
N GLY A 311 -25.09 35.53 -23.85
CA GLY A 311 -25.34 34.59 -24.93
C GLY A 311 -24.59 33.29 -24.68
N TYR A 312 -24.92 32.27 -25.46
CA TYR A 312 -24.25 30.98 -25.42
C TYR A 312 -23.67 30.66 -26.79
N ALA A 313 -22.50 30.04 -26.80
CA ALA A 313 -21.81 29.56 -27.98
C ALA A 313 -21.31 28.13 -27.73
N ASP A 314 -20.79 27.49 -28.78
CA ASP A 314 -20.29 26.11 -28.72
C ASP A 314 -21.34 25.14 -28.15
N ASP A 315 -22.58 25.19 -28.66
CA ASP A 315 -23.71 24.36 -28.22
C ASP A 315 -23.98 24.41 -26.71
N GLY A 316 -23.95 25.63 -26.14
CA GLY A 316 -24.21 25.85 -24.71
C GLY A 316 -22.98 25.70 -23.81
N ARG A 317 -21.83 25.25 -24.34
CA ARG A 317 -20.61 25.05 -23.56
C ARG A 317 -19.89 26.34 -23.18
N THR A 318 -20.08 27.41 -23.94
CA THR A 318 -19.43 28.71 -23.70
C THR A 318 -20.48 29.77 -23.36
N LEU A 319 -20.47 30.26 -22.12
CA LEU A 319 -21.21 31.45 -21.73
C LEU A 319 -20.44 32.69 -22.18
N VAL A 320 -21.10 33.60 -22.89
CA VAL A 320 -20.54 34.82 -23.44
C VAL A 320 -21.24 36.02 -22.80
N LEU A 321 -20.50 36.81 -22.04
CA LEU A 321 -20.95 38.10 -21.53
C LEU A 321 -20.42 39.20 -22.45
N THR A 322 -21.31 39.95 -23.08
CA THR A 322 -20.94 41.05 -24.00
C THR A 322 -21.34 42.39 -23.40
N ARG A 323 -20.37 43.30 -23.28
CA ARG A 323 -20.59 44.65 -22.77
C ARG A 323 -21.39 45.48 -23.78
N THR A 324 -22.54 46.02 -23.36
CA THR A 324 -23.40 46.86 -24.23
C THR A 324 -23.16 48.37 -24.05
N ALA A 325 -22.77 48.82 -22.85
CA ALA A 325 -22.62 50.25 -22.57
C ALA A 325 -21.23 50.81 -22.98
N THR A 326 -21.18 52.07 -23.42
CA THR A 326 -20.00 52.72 -24.02
C THR A 326 -19.01 53.37 -23.04
N SER A 327 -19.36 53.52 -21.76
CA SER A 327 -18.43 54.02 -20.74
C SER A 327 -18.98 53.79 -19.34
N ALA A 328 -18.15 53.27 -18.42
CA ALA A 328 -18.40 53.35 -16.99
C ALA A 328 -17.50 54.45 -16.41
N ASN A 329 -18.08 55.36 -15.60
CA ASN A 329 -17.33 56.40 -14.89
C ASN A 329 -16.72 55.90 -13.57
N SER A 330 -17.00 54.64 -13.21
CA SER A 330 -16.46 53.94 -12.06
C SER A 330 -16.09 52.51 -12.46
N ALA A 331 -15.13 51.92 -11.75
CA ALA A 331 -14.82 50.51 -11.88
C ALA A 331 -16.02 49.68 -11.41
N LEU A 332 -16.45 48.72 -12.21
CA LEU A 332 -17.60 47.88 -11.88
C LEU A 332 -17.20 46.66 -11.07
N TYR A 333 -18.06 46.30 -10.11
CA TYR A 333 -18.01 45.02 -9.43
C TYR A 333 -19.30 44.25 -9.66
N LEU A 334 -19.19 43.09 -10.29
CA LEU A 334 -20.33 42.31 -10.76
C LEU A 334 -20.31 40.91 -10.13
N ARG A 335 -21.49 40.41 -9.81
CA ARG A 335 -21.73 39.03 -9.37
C ARG A 335 -22.63 38.35 -10.37
N LEU A 336 -22.19 37.21 -10.88
CA LEU A 336 -22.94 36.34 -11.76
C LEU A 336 -23.49 35.18 -10.92
N THR A 337 -24.79 35.24 -10.62
CA THR A 337 -25.48 34.30 -9.73
C THR A 337 -26.48 33.44 -10.52
N GLY A 338 -26.93 32.33 -9.94
CA GLY A 338 -27.93 31.45 -10.55
C GLY A 338 -27.42 30.65 -11.76
N LEU A 339 -26.10 30.48 -11.86
CA LEU A 339 -25.50 29.61 -12.87
C LEU A 339 -25.72 28.15 -12.52
N GLU A 340 -26.06 27.36 -13.53
CA GLU A 340 -26.24 25.92 -13.43
C GLU A 340 -25.46 25.24 -14.54
N VAL A 341 -24.90 24.07 -14.23
CA VAL A 341 -24.16 23.22 -15.16
C VAL A 341 -24.89 21.90 -15.31
N GLN A 342 -24.95 21.39 -16.53
CA GLN A 342 -25.48 20.07 -16.86
C GLN A 342 -24.38 19.21 -17.51
N VAL A 343 -24.34 17.94 -17.13
CA VAL A 343 -23.59 16.91 -17.87
C VAL A 343 -24.39 16.55 -19.11
N SER A 344 -23.88 16.96 -20.26
CA SER A 344 -24.55 16.75 -21.54
C SER A 344 -24.20 15.45 -22.25
N ASP A 345 -23.02 14.91 -21.95
CA ASP A 345 -22.57 13.62 -22.43
C ASP A 345 -21.61 13.01 -21.41
N SER A 346 -22.11 12.04 -20.64
CA SER A 346 -21.33 11.35 -19.60
C SER A 346 -20.21 10.46 -20.15
N ASN A 347 -20.19 10.15 -21.45
CA ASN A 347 -19.08 9.43 -22.07
C ASN A 347 -17.90 10.37 -22.43
N VAL A 348 -18.16 11.68 -22.50
CA VAL A 348 -17.16 12.70 -22.84
C VAL A 348 -16.71 13.47 -21.60
N ALA A 349 -17.63 13.69 -20.65
CA ALA A 349 -17.33 14.34 -19.37
C ALA A 349 -16.33 13.50 -18.57
N LYS A 350 -15.28 14.14 -18.06
CA LYS A 350 -14.25 13.48 -17.25
C LYS A 350 -14.45 13.78 -15.79
N TYR A 351 -14.42 12.75 -14.95
CA TYR A 351 -14.40 12.92 -13.51
C TYR A 351 -13.21 13.75 -13.03
N GLY A 352 -13.39 14.47 -11.93
CA GLY A 352 -12.44 15.43 -11.38
C GLY A 352 -12.89 16.88 -11.54
N ASP A 353 -11.94 17.81 -11.43
CA ASP A 353 -12.22 19.24 -11.43
C ASP A 353 -12.85 19.72 -12.74
N VAL A 354 -13.97 20.43 -12.62
CA VAL A 354 -14.63 21.14 -13.71
C VAL A 354 -13.99 22.52 -13.82
N VAL A 355 -12.97 22.60 -14.68
CA VAL A 355 -12.19 23.82 -14.91
C VAL A 355 -12.74 24.57 -16.12
N VAL A 356 -13.34 25.73 -15.87
CA VAL A 356 -13.80 26.67 -16.88
C VAL A 356 -12.61 27.43 -17.44
N SER A 357 -12.42 27.39 -18.75
CA SER A 357 -11.47 28.28 -19.43
C SER A 357 -12.07 29.68 -19.60
N VAL A 358 -11.29 30.69 -19.23
CA VAL A 358 -11.65 32.10 -19.33
C VAL A 358 -11.00 32.69 -20.57
N GLY A 359 -11.78 33.40 -21.37
CA GLY A 359 -11.30 34.11 -22.54
C GLY A 359 -12.22 35.27 -22.92
N GLY A 360 -12.22 35.62 -24.21
CA GLY A 360 -12.95 36.78 -24.71
C GLY A 360 -12.01 37.85 -25.24
N THR A 361 -12.52 39.06 -25.42
CA THR A 361 -11.75 40.21 -25.93
C THR A 361 -11.40 41.21 -24.82
N ALA A 362 -12.04 41.12 -23.66
CA ALA A 362 -11.64 41.85 -22.47
C ALA A 362 -10.40 41.22 -21.84
N SER A 363 -9.56 42.05 -21.21
CA SER A 363 -8.40 41.58 -20.47
C SER A 363 -8.83 41.07 -19.09
N VAL A 364 -8.36 39.87 -18.72
CA VAL A 364 -8.71 39.17 -17.47
C VAL A 364 -7.44 38.77 -16.71
N ASP A 365 -7.51 38.65 -15.38
CA ASP A 365 -6.35 38.29 -14.56
C ASP A 365 -6.08 36.76 -14.49
N VAL A 366 -7.10 35.94 -14.77
CA VAL A 366 -7.02 34.48 -14.77
C VAL A 366 -7.42 33.89 -16.12
N SER A 367 -6.76 32.81 -16.52
CA SER A 367 -7.09 32.05 -17.73
C SER A 367 -8.08 30.91 -17.48
N SER A 368 -8.36 30.57 -16.21
CA SER A 368 -9.30 29.52 -15.84
C SER A 368 -9.85 29.67 -14.42
N LEU A 369 -11.03 29.08 -14.16
CA LEU A 369 -11.68 28.98 -12.85
C LEU A 369 -12.14 27.54 -12.61
N THR A 370 -11.82 26.96 -11.45
CA THR A 370 -12.44 25.69 -11.02
C THR A 370 -13.78 26.00 -10.37
N ILE A 371 -14.87 25.54 -10.97
CA ILE A 371 -16.24 25.84 -10.48
C ILE A 371 -16.86 24.70 -9.65
N GLY A 372 -16.25 23.52 -9.70
CA GLY A 372 -16.77 22.32 -9.07
C GLY A 372 -15.95 21.08 -9.40
N THR A 373 -16.40 19.94 -8.91
CA THR A 373 -15.78 18.62 -9.16
C THR A 373 -16.89 17.67 -9.62
N TYR A 374 -16.70 17.04 -10.78
CA TYR A 374 -17.63 16.06 -11.36
C TYR A 374 -17.28 14.63 -10.94
N GLY A 375 -18.29 13.85 -10.53
CA GLY A 375 -18.14 12.47 -10.11
C GLY A 375 -19.47 11.72 -10.09
N ASP A 376 -19.39 10.40 -9.87
CA ASP A 376 -20.56 9.58 -9.53
C ASP A 376 -20.62 9.32 -8.01
N TYR A 377 -21.83 9.07 -7.50
CA TYR A 377 -22.04 8.66 -6.11
C TYR A 377 -21.54 7.23 -5.91
N GLY A 378 -20.66 7.05 -4.93
CA GLY A 378 -20.03 5.76 -4.70
C GLY A 378 -19.09 5.78 -3.50
N VAL A 379 -18.80 4.58 -3.00
CA VAL A 379 -17.84 4.38 -1.92
C VAL A 379 -16.85 3.32 -2.37
N THR A 380 -15.57 3.67 -2.30
CA THR A 380 -14.46 2.76 -2.56
C THR A 380 -13.89 2.27 -1.24
N VAL A 381 -13.37 1.04 -1.24
CA VAL A 381 -12.74 0.43 -0.07
C VAL A 381 -11.38 -0.13 -0.47
N SER A 382 -10.39 0.02 0.40
CA SER A 382 -9.03 -0.50 0.18
C SER A 382 -8.30 -0.70 1.50
N ALA A 383 -7.24 -1.50 1.50
CA ALA A 383 -6.36 -1.71 2.64
C ALA A 383 -5.01 -1.02 2.41
N ALA A 384 -4.36 -0.60 3.49
CA ALA A 384 -3.03 -0.01 3.46
C ALA A 384 -2.19 -0.47 4.65
N ASN A 385 -0.86 -0.46 4.51
CA ASN A 385 0.08 -0.80 5.59
C ASN A 385 -0.22 -2.16 6.25
N PRO A 386 -0.30 -3.28 5.50
CA PRO A 386 -0.54 -4.59 6.08
C PRO A 386 0.54 -4.95 7.10
N GLN A 387 0.13 -5.56 8.21
CA GLN A 387 1.03 -5.94 9.31
C GLN A 387 1.50 -7.40 9.17
N ASN A 388 2.71 -7.70 9.63
CA ASN A 388 3.14 -9.09 9.80
C ASN A 388 2.58 -9.59 11.13
N VAL A 389 1.74 -10.62 11.07
CA VAL A 389 1.08 -11.18 12.25
C VAL A 389 1.51 -12.63 12.44
N LEU A 390 1.63 -13.06 13.70
CA LEU A 390 2.04 -14.43 13.99
C LEU A 390 0.86 -15.41 13.96
N ALA A 391 1.03 -16.51 13.23
CA ALA A 391 0.08 -17.62 13.26
C ALA A 391 -0.02 -18.20 14.68
N GLY A 392 -1.24 -18.51 15.11
CA GLY A 392 -1.49 -19.07 16.42
C GLY A 392 -1.55 -18.04 17.54
N ARG A 393 -1.45 -16.73 17.25
CA ARG A 393 -1.50 -15.67 18.28
C ARG A 393 -2.86 -15.01 18.40
N ASN A 394 -3.05 -14.40 19.57
CA ASN A 394 -4.21 -13.58 19.92
C ASN A 394 -3.81 -12.11 19.88
N GLU A 395 -4.79 -11.23 19.62
CA GLU A 395 -4.64 -9.77 19.65
C GLU A 395 -3.56 -9.21 18.69
N GLU A 396 -3.37 -9.86 17.54
CA GLU A 396 -2.46 -9.36 16.51
C GLU A 396 -3.11 -8.15 15.79
N GLU A 397 -2.41 -7.01 15.75
CA GLU A 397 -2.91 -5.80 15.11
C GLU A 397 -2.84 -5.91 13.58
N ILE A 398 -3.91 -5.50 12.89
CA ILE A 398 -3.97 -5.48 11.42
C ILE A 398 -3.61 -4.11 10.85
N GLY A 399 -3.35 -4.09 9.54
CA GLY A 399 -3.19 -2.86 8.77
C GLY A 399 -4.45 -2.01 8.70
N GLN A 400 -4.34 -0.91 7.96
CA GLN A 400 -5.41 0.06 7.82
C GLN A 400 -6.46 -0.39 6.82
N ILE A 401 -7.71 0.00 7.07
CA ILE A 401 -8.84 -0.13 6.14
C ILE A 401 -9.31 1.27 5.80
N ILE A 402 -9.40 1.59 4.51
CA ILE A 402 -9.78 2.90 3.99
C ILE A 402 -11.15 2.77 3.35
N ILE A 403 -12.09 3.61 3.78
CA ILE A 403 -13.42 3.78 3.19
C ILE A 403 -13.48 5.21 2.65
N GLN A 404 -13.64 5.37 1.35
CA GLN A 404 -13.58 6.67 0.70
C GLN A 404 -14.77 6.91 -0.21
N GLU A 405 -15.51 7.97 0.06
CA GLU A 405 -16.57 8.46 -0.82
C GLU A 405 -15.97 9.06 -2.09
N THR A 406 -16.53 8.69 -3.25
CA THR A 406 -16.20 9.33 -4.54
C THR A 406 -16.95 10.65 -4.72
N ALA A 407 -18.02 10.85 -3.95
CA ALA A 407 -18.85 12.06 -3.91
C ALA A 407 -19.42 12.31 -2.51
N PRO A 408 -19.67 13.56 -2.08
CA PRO A 408 -20.35 13.84 -0.81
C PRO A 408 -21.68 13.08 -0.67
N ASN A 409 -22.00 12.62 0.54
CA ASN A 409 -23.19 11.83 0.89
C ASN A 409 -23.35 10.50 0.14
N SER A 410 -22.26 9.93 -0.40
CA SER A 410 -22.26 8.58 -0.98
C SER A 410 -22.32 7.50 0.09
N LEU A 411 -21.72 7.76 1.25
CA LEU A 411 -21.82 6.93 2.43
C LEU A 411 -23.12 7.30 3.14
N ILE A 412 -24.02 6.32 3.25
CA ILE A 412 -25.37 6.59 3.73
C ILE A 412 -25.37 6.60 5.26
N ASP A 413 -25.70 7.76 5.82
CA ASP A 413 -25.79 8.02 7.25
C ASP A 413 -26.73 7.05 7.99
N ASN A 414 -26.43 6.79 9.27
CA ASN A 414 -27.20 5.95 10.19
C ASN A 414 -27.44 4.51 9.69
N ARG A 415 -26.51 4.00 8.88
CA ARG A 415 -26.53 2.63 8.36
C ARG A 415 -25.32 1.84 8.81
N THR A 416 -25.31 0.55 8.51
CA THR A 416 -24.27 -0.37 8.99
C THR A 416 -23.12 -0.51 8.01
N ILE A 417 -21.91 -0.54 8.55
CA ILE A 417 -20.70 -1.08 7.92
C ILE A 417 -20.39 -2.42 8.56
N LYS A 418 -19.98 -3.39 7.76
CA LYS A 418 -19.52 -4.72 8.17
C LYS A 418 -18.10 -4.94 7.68
N LEU A 419 -17.26 -5.54 8.52
CA LEU A 419 -15.90 -5.95 8.18
C LEU A 419 -15.77 -7.46 8.40
N THR A 420 -15.58 -8.21 7.32
CA THR A 420 -15.42 -9.67 7.33
C THR A 420 -13.98 -10.05 7.02
N LEU A 421 -13.37 -10.83 7.91
CA LEU A 421 -12.02 -11.38 7.75
C LEU A 421 -12.05 -12.67 6.92
N SER A 422 -10.97 -12.91 6.20
CA SER A 422 -10.67 -14.18 5.53
C SER A 422 -9.42 -14.85 6.15
N GLY A 423 -8.88 -15.89 5.51
CA GLY A 423 -7.56 -16.45 5.88
C GLY A 423 -7.50 -17.17 7.23
N ASN A 424 -8.61 -17.72 7.73
CA ASN A 424 -8.71 -18.37 9.04
C ASN A 424 -8.31 -17.46 10.22
N ALA A 425 -8.65 -16.18 10.14
CA ALA A 425 -8.61 -15.25 11.26
C ALA A 425 -10.01 -14.99 11.84
N ARG A 426 -10.05 -14.49 13.07
CA ARG A 426 -11.24 -14.02 13.80
C ARG A 426 -10.93 -12.68 14.45
N TRP A 427 -11.92 -11.82 14.63
CA TRP A 427 -11.70 -10.61 15.42
C TRP A 427 -11.44 -10.99 16.89
N ALA A 428 -10.48 -10.32 17.51
CA ALA A 428 -10.19 -10.51 18.93
C ALA A 428 -11.33 -9.93 19.79
N ALA A 429 -11.49 -10.44 21.00
CA ALA A 429 -12.47 -9.95 21.96
C ALA A 429 -11.76 -9.19 23.09
N ASP A 430 -12.33 -8.06 23.50
CA ASP A 430 -11.86 -7.30 24.64
C ASP A 430 -12.24 -7.97 25.97
N SER A 431 -11.80 -7.38 27.07
CA SER A 431 -12.14 -7.83 28.44
C SER A 431 -13.65 -7.91 28.75
N ASN A 432 -14.51 -7.27 27.95
CA ASN A 432 -15.97 -7.30 28.09
C ASN A 432 -16.64 -8.27 27.09
N GLY A 433 -15.85 -8.99 26.28
CA GLY A 433 -16.35 -9.89 25.24
C GLY A 433 -16.88 -9.18 23.99
N LYS A 434 -16.56 -7.89 23.79
CA LYS A 434 -16.86 -7.13 22.58
C LYS A 434 -15.71 -7.23 21.57
N PRO A 435 -15.95 -7.11 20.26
CA PRO A 435 -14.88 -7.19 19.29
C PRO A 435 -13.91 -5.99 19.38
N GLU A 436 -12.61 -6.26 19.33
CA GLU A 436 -11.54 -5.25 19.19
C GLU A 436 -11.41 -4.81 17.72
N GLY A 437 -12.48 -4.21 17.20
CA GLY A 437 -12.53 -3.65 15.85
C GLY A 437 -11.69 -2.37 15.70
N PRO A 438 -11.39 -1.97 14.46
CA PRO A 438 -10.52 -0.83 14.20
C PRO A 438 -11.24 0.50 14.48
N TYR A 439 -10.51 1.53 14.89
CA TYR A 439 -11.04 2.87 15.16
C TYR A 439 -10.54 3.89 14.12
N VAL A 440 -11.22 5.03 14.02
CA VAL A 440 -10.88 6.08 13.06
C VAL A 440 -9.54 6.72 13.38
N ASP A 441 -8.62 6.70 12.42
CA ASP A 441 -7.39 7.49 12.44
C ASP A 441 -7.68 8.90 11.94
N THR A 442 -7.95 9.82 12.86
CA THR A 442 -8.28 11.22 12.51
C THR A 442 -7.15 11.96 11.81
N ALA A 443 -5.90 11.54 12.00
CA ALA A 443 -4.74 12.17 11.35
C ALA A 443 -4.56 11.69 9.90
N ALA A 444 -4.93 10.44 9.59
CA ALA A 444 -4.84 9.87 8.24
C ALA A 444 -6.13 10.03 7.41
N SER A 445 -7.24 10.38 8.08
CA SER A 445 -8.54 10.61 7.47
C SER A 445 -8.66 12.04 6.93
N ASP A 446 -9.44 12.20 5.86
CA ASP A 446 -9.92 13.49 5.37
C ASP A 446 -11.40 13.58 5.71
N LEU A 447 -11.68 14.21 6.85
CA LEU A 447 -13.03 14.39 7.40
C LEU A 447 -13.55 15.81 7.14
N GLU A 448 -12.96 16.53 6.19
CA GLU A 448 -13.41 17.87 5.80
C GLU A 448 -14.84 17.78 5.24
N GLY A 449 -15.79 18.43 5.91
CA GLY A 449 -17.22 18.36 5.58
C GLY A 449 -18.04 17.38 6.44
N VAL A 450 -17.39 16.56 7.27
CA VAL A 450 -18.07 15.66 8.22
C VAL A 450 -18.52 16.46 9.46
N THR A 451 -19.82 16.70 9.59
CA THR A 451 -20.40 17.57 10.65
C THR A 451 -20.81 16.81 11.91
N SER A 452 -21.16 15.52 11.76
CA SER A 452 -21.23 14.48 12.78
C SER A 452 -20.61 13.21 12.19
N GLY A 453 -19.79 12.50 12.98
CA GLY A 453 -18.77 11.61 12.40
C GLY A 453 -18.19 10.63 13.40
N SER A 454 -18.98 9.66 13.86
CA SER A 454 -18.44 8.58 14.70
C SER A 454 -18.91 7.22 14.21
N PHE A 455 -17.99 6.26 14.24
CA PHE A 455 -18.39 4.86 14.24
C PHE A 455 -18.99 4.56 15.60
N GLY A 456 -20.17 3.95 15.61
CA GLY A 456 -20.68 3.29 16.80
C GLY A 456 -19.73 2.18 17.26
N SER A 457 -19.93 1.68 18.47
CA SER A 457 -19.17 0.53 18.96
C SER A 457 -19.33 -0.67 18.03
N TRP A 458 -18.23 -1.40 17.83
CA TRP A 458 -18.25 -2.64 17.06
C TRP A 458 -19.03 -3.73 17.81
N ASP A 459 -19.87 -4.45 17.08
CA ASP A 459 -20.61 -5.61 17.54
C ASP A 459 -20.34 -6.82 16.65
N TRP A 460 -20.45 -8.01 17.22
CA TRP A 460 -20.38 -9.26 16.48
C TRP A 460 -21.51 -9.37 15.45
N ASP A 461 -21.19 -9.83 14.24
CA ASP A 461 -22.18 -10.18 13.22
C ASP A 461 -22.16 -11.67 12.93
N GLY A 462 -22.72 -12.45 13.86
CA GLY A 462 -22.76 -13.90 13.81
C GLY A 462 -21.82 -14.56 14.83
N SER A 463 -21.97 -15.87 15.02
CA SER A 463 -21.22 -16.65 16.02
C SER A 463 -19.84 -17.10 15.55
N ALA A 464 -19.53 -16.91 14.27
CA ALA A 464 -18.23 -17.29 13.73
C ALA A 464 -17.11 -16.35 14.19
N HIS A 465 -17.44 -15.10 14.58
CA HIS A 465 -16.51 -14.04 14.99
C HIS A 465 -15.53 -13.59 13.89
N ASP A 466 -15.80 -13.95 12.64
CA ASP A 466 -15.06 -13.45 11.46
C ASP A 466 -15.60 -12.12 10.94
N THR A 467 -16.82 -11.73 11.34
CA THR A 467 -17.48 -10.50 10.91
C THR A 467 -17.88 -9.63 12.10
N ILE A 468 -17.54 -8.35 12.02
CA ILE A 468 -17.99 -7.31 12.95
C ILE A 468 -18.78 -6.24 12.20
N LYS A 469 -19.67 -5.54 12.91
CA LYS A 469 -20.46 -4.45 12.36
C LYS A 469 -20.50 -3.25 13.29
N ALA A 470 -20.61 -2.06 12.69
CA ALA A 470 -20.85 -0.82 13.40
C ALA A 470 -21.82 0.05 12.59
N THR A 471 -22.61 0.86 13.28
CA THR A 471 -23.37 1.93 12.64
C THR A 471 -22.44 3.09 12.37
N ILE A 472 -22.56 3.70 11.19
CA ILE A 472 -21.83 4.90 10.82
C ILE A 472 -22.78 6.11 10.91
N ASP A 473 -22.37 7.10 11.69
CA ASP A 473 -22.96 8.45 11.68
C ASP A 473 -22.00 9.34 10.91
N VAL A 474 -22.32 9.65 9.66
CA VAL A 474 -21.52 10.49 8.76
C VAL A 474 -22.46 11.31 7.89
N VAL A 475 -22.42 12.63 8.08
CA VAL A 475 -23.07 13.61 7.20
C VAL A 475 -21.99 14.42 6.50
N ASN A 476 -21.96 14.39 5.17
CA ASN A 476 -20.92 15.08 4.40
C ASN A 476 -21.47 15.85 3.21
N GLU A 477 -21.60 17.17 3.37
CA GLU A 477 -22.38 18.01 2.45
C GLU A 477 -21.56 18.70 1.36
N SER A 478 -20.23 18.81 1.51
CA SER A 478 -19.39 19.65 0.64
C SER A 478 -18.32 18.92 -0.16
N LYS A 479 -17.83 17.75 0.31
CA LYS A 479 -16.74 16.97 -0.30
C LYS A 479 -16.93 15.48 0.03
N GLY A 480 -16.32 14.53 -0.68
CA GLY A 480 -16.35 13.12 -0.24
C GLY A 480 -15.42 12.88 0.95
N ALA A 481 -15.85 12.11 1.97
CA ALA A 481 -15.02 11.75 3.12
C ALA A 481 -14.04 10.64 2.76
N LYS A 482 -12.83 10.71 3.33
CA LYS A 482 -11.90 9.59 3.40
C LYS A 482 -11.72 9.17 4.85
N ILE A 483 -12.24 8.01 5.20
CA ILE A 483 -12.17 7.44 6.55
C ILE A 483 -11.10 6.36 6.54
N VAL A 484 -10.09 6.52 7.39
CA VAL A 484 -9.05 5.51 7.62
C VAL A 484 -9.29 4.87 8.98
N LEU A 485 -9.44 3.55 9.01
CA LEU A 485 -9.59 2.74 10.22
C LEU A 485 -8.26 2.04 10.54
N LYS A 486 -7.86 1.98 11.81
CA LYS A 486 -6.63 1.32 12.28
C LYS A 486 -6.83 0.62 13.63
N GLY A 487 -5.83 -0.14 14.08
CA GLY A 487 -5.81 -0.70 15.44
C GLY A 487 -6.80 -1.84 15.67
N GLY A 488 -7.35 -2.42 14.59
CA GLY A 488 -8.15 -3.62 14.69
C GLY A 488 -7.26 -4.79 15.08
N LYS A 489 -7.76 -5.67 15.94
CA LYS A 489 -7.00 -6.84 16.41
C LYS A 489 -7.69 -8.14 16.08
N ILE A 490 -6.88 -9.13 15.73
CA ILE A 490 -7.35 -10.44 15.28
C ILE A 490 -6.68 -11.58 16.07
N VAL A 491 -7.35 -12.73 16.05
CA VAL A 491 -6.82 -14.03 16.43
C VAL A 491 -6.55 -14.80 15.15
N VAL A 492 -5.34 -15.35 15.01
CA VAL A 492 -4.88 -16.01 13.78
C VAL A 492 -4.69 -17.50 14.04
N ALA A 493 -5.27 -18.37 13.21
CA ALA A 493 -5.10 -19.81 13.37
C ALA A 493 -3.63 -20.25 13.19
N ALA A 494 -3.15 -21.19 14.01
CA ALA A 494 -1.77 -21.69 13.94
C ALA A 494 -1.40 -22.31 12.58
N GLY A 495 -2.37 -22.87 11.84
CA GLY A 495 -2.14 -23.46 10.51
C GLY A 495 -2.26 -22.48 9.33
N ALA A 496 -2.39 -21.18 9.58
CA ALA A 496 -2.57 -20.17 8.54
C ALA A 496 -1.25 -19.59 8.00
N GLN A 497 -0.10 -20.23 8.25
CA GLN A 497 1.27 -19.69 8.11
C GLN A 497 1.70 -19.23 6.69
N GLN A 498 0.80 -19.26 5.70
CA GLN A 498 1.03 -18.85 4.31
C GLN A 498 -0.19 -18.15 3.69
N GLN A 499 -1.17 -17.74 4.49
CA GLN A 499 -2.38 -17.10 4.00
C GLN A 499 -2.40 -15.64 4.43
N ASP A 500 -2.55 -14.74 3.46
CA ASP A 500 -2.85 -13.34 3.76
C ASP A 500 -4.26 -13.22 4.36
N ILE A 501 -4.42 -12.30 5.31
CA ILE A 501 -5.73 -11.94 5.86
C ILE A 501 -6.25 -10.76 5.06
N ASN A 502 -7.33 -10.98 4.31
CA ASN A 502 -8.05 -9.91 3.63
C ASN A 502 -9.28 -9.49 4.44
N VAL A 503 -9.69 -8.24 4.26
CA VAL A 503 -10.96 -7.71 4.76
C VAL A 503 -11.89 -7.42 3.61
N THR A 504 -13.09 -7.98 3.66
CA THR A 504 -14.21 -7.54 2.83
C THR A 504 -15.07 -6.56 3.62
N VAL A 505 -15.36 -5.40 3.01
CA VAL A 505 -16.27 -4.40 3.55
C VAL A 505 -17.65 -4.62 2.93
N GLY A 506 -18.68 -4.54 3.75
CA GLY A 506 -20.06 -4.55 3.28
C GLY A 506 -20.99 -3.79 4.20
N GLY A 507 -22.28 -4.01 4.04
CA GLY A 507 -23.32 -3.44 4.90
C GLY A 507 -24.33 -2.61 4.13
N SER A 508 -25.11 -1.81 4.86
CA SER A 508 -26.22 -1.04 4.29
C SER A 508 -25.86 0.42 3.99
N ALA A 509 -24.68 0.88 4.44
CA ALA A 509 -24.19 2.26 4.27
C ALA A 509 -23.61 2.55 2.88
N GLY A 510 -23.66 1.61 1.94
CA GLY A 510 -23.21 1.82 0.55
C GLY A 510 -21.76 1.41 0.28
N ALA A 511 -20.91 1.29 1.31
CA ALA A 511 -19.57 0.72 1.18
C ALA A 511 -19.64 -0.81 1.00
N ASN A 512 -19.28 -1.30 -0.18
CA ASN A 512 -19.22 -2.73 -0.46
C ASN A 512 -18.01 -3.03 -1.37
N GLY A 513 -17.19 -4.00 -0.99
CA GLY A 513 -16.05 -4.44 -1.80
C GLY A 513 -14.99 -5.17 -1.00
N ASP A 514 -14.06 -5.81 -1.69
CA ASP A 514 -12.85 -6.35 -1.09
C ASP A 514 -11.87 -5.21 -0.84
N ALA A 515 -11.53 -4.94 0.42
CA ALA A 515 -10.50 -3.95 0.75
C ALA A 515 -9.09 -4.52 0.45
N GLY A 516 -8.93 -5.83 0.40
CA GLY A 516 -7.66 -6.50 0.18
C GLY A 516 -6.91 -6.85 1.48
N VAL A 517 -5.60 -7.06 1.35
CA VAL A 517 -4.73 -7.60 2.41
C VAL A 517 -4.52 -6.60 3.54
N VAL A 518 -4.86 -6.98 4.76
CA VAL A 518 -4.58 -6.21 5.99
C VAL A 518 -3.51 -6.85 6.86
N ALA A 519 -3.19 -8.13 6.67
CA ALA A 519 -2.10 -8.78 7.39
C ALA A 519 -1.46 -9.93 6.60
N HIS A 520 -0.14 -10.07 6.75
CA HIS A 520 0.65 -11.20 6.26
C HIS A 520 0.92 -12.15 7.41
N VAL A 521 0.45 -13.39 7.31
CA VAL A 521 0.60 -14.37 8.40
C VAL A 521 1.97 -15.04 8.31
N VAL A 522 2.71 -15.01 9.41
CA VAL A 522 4.05 -15.59 9.55
C VAL A 522 4.01 -16.68 10.63
N SER A 523 4.71 -17.80 10.39
CA SER A 523 4.90 -18.80 11.44
C SER A 523 5.68 -18.22 12.63
N PRO A 524 5.31 -18.49 13.90
CA PRO A 524 6.08 -18.00 15.04
C PRO A 524 7.45 -18.68 15.15
N VAL A 525 7.55 -19.92 14.70
CA VAL A 525 8.81 -20.67 14.70
C VAL A 525 9.01 -21.43 13.40
N THR A 526 10.27 -21.73 13.10
CA THR A 526 10.67 -22.74 12.11
C THR A 526 11.28 -23.93 12.82
N ALA A 527 11.10 -25.13 12.26
CA ALA A 527 11.63 -26.37 12.81
C ALA A 527 12.46 -27.10 11.73
N SER A 528 13.64 -27.57 12.11
CA SER A 528 14.56 -28.30 11.24
C SER A 528 15.35 -29.33 12.06
N ILE A 529 16.16 -30.16 11.41
CA ILE A 529 17.07 -31.09 12.07
C ILE A 529 18.52 -30.68 11.89
N ASP A 530 19.37 -31.06 12.85
CA ASP A 530 20.82 -30.99 12.69
C ASP A 530 21.32 -32.33 12.10
N GLY A 531 21.83 -32.29 10.88
CA GLY A 531 22.30 -33.47 10.14
C GLY A 531 21.22 -34.13 9.28
N THR A 532 21.21 -35.45 9.24
CA THR A 532 20.30 -36.24 8.38
C THR A 532 19.37 -37.10 9.22
N ALA A 533 18.10 -37.21 8.80
CA ALA A 533 17.13 -38.10 9.44
C ALA A 533 17.57 -39.57 9.31
N PRO A 534 17.80 -40.29 10.43
CA PRO A 534 18.21 -41.69 10.39
C PRO A 534 17.04 -42.62 10.04
N ASP A 535 17.35 -43.80 9.50
CA ASP A 535 16.38 -44.89 9.32
C ASP A 535 16.26 -45.72 10.61
N LEU A 536 15.05 -45.80 11.14
CA LEU A 536 14.69 -46.57 12.33
C LEU A 536 14.00 -47.86 11.93
N THR A 537 14.22 -48.90 12.72
CA THR A 537 13.50 -50.17 12.57
C THR A 537 12.16 -50.09 13.30
N VAL A 538 11.06 -50.43 12.61
CA VAL A 538 9.74 -50.54 13.24
C VAL A 538 9.76 -51.60 14.36
N GLY A 539 9.15 -51.29 15.50
CA GLY A 539 9.22 -52.15 16.68
C GLY A 539 10.56 -52.12 17.43
N GLY A 540 11.50 -51.28 16.99
CA GLY A 540 12.78 -51.09 17.64
C GLY A 540 12.69 -50.20 18.87
N ALA A 541 13.51 -50.49 19.88
CA ALA A 541 13.58 -49.76 21.13
C ALA A 541 14.78 -48.80 21.19
N ALA A 542 14.59 -47.65 21.84
CA ALA A 542 15.62 -46.67 22.18
C ALA A 542 16.56 -46.24 21.03
N GLN A 543 15.97 -45.99 19.85
CA GLN A 543 16.69 -45.64 18.62
C GLN A 543 16.90 -44.12 18.53
N ASP A 544 18.10 -43.65 18.19
CA ASP A 544 18.40 -42.22 18.14
C ASP A 544 17.65 -41.51 16.99
N ILE A 545 17.07 -40.35 17.27
CA ILE A 545 16.54 -39.44 16.25
C ILE A 545 17.51 -38.29 15.99
N ALA A 546 17.37 -37.61 14.86
CA ALA A 546 18.16 -36.42 14.60
C ALA A 546 17.86 -35.31 15.64
N PRO A 547 18.86 -34.53 16.10
CA PRO A 547 18.62 -33.37 16.93
C PRO A 547 17.68 -32.38 16.24
N ILE A 548 16.77 -31.79 17.01
CA ILE A 548 15.78 -30.84 16.51
C ILE A 548 16.27 -29.41 16.77
N ILE A 549 16.19 -28.56 15.75
CA ILE A 549 16.46 -27.13 15.83
C ILE A 549 15.14 -26.38 15.67
N ILE A 550 14.79 -25.56 16.66
CA ILE A 550 13.62 -24.67 16.64
C ILE A 550 14.14 -23.24 16.66
N LYS A 551 13.75 -22.43 15.68
CA LYS A 551 14.18 -21.03 15.57
C LYS A 551 12.97 -20.10 15.54
N GLU A 552 12.99 -19.09 16.41
CA GLU A 552 12.03 -18.00 16.37
C GLU A 552 12.15 -17.21 15.05
N THR A 553 11.01 -16.85 14.45
CA THR A 553 11.01 -16.02 13.23
C THR A 553 11.19 -14.53 13.54
N GLN A 554 10.79 -14.10 14.74
CA GLN A 554 11.00 -12.78 15.29
C GLN A 554 11.19 -12.85 16.82
N ALA A 555 11.72 -11.79 17.43
CA ALA A 555 11.88 -11.74 18.88
C ALA A 555 10.53 -11.94 19.59
N GLY A 556 10.52 -12.78 20.62
CA GLY A 556 9.33 -13.10 21.41
C GLY A 556 8.25 -13.93 20.71
N ALA A 557 8.56 -14.53 19.56
CA ALA A 557 7.65 -15.44 18.88
C ALA A 557 7.45 -16.77 19.64
N ILE A 558 8.34 -17.11 20.58
CA ILE A 558 8.11 -18.05 21.67
C ILE A 558 7.94 -17.20 22.94
N ASP A 559 6.72 -17.17 23.46
CA ASP A 559 6.35 -16.25 24.53
C ASP A 559 6.31 -16.95 25.89
N ALA A 560 6.91 -16.31 26.89
CA ALA A 560 6.76 -16.67 28.28
C ALA A 560 5.46 -16.08 28.83
N GLY A 561 4.90 -16.72 29.84
CA GLY A 561 3.72 -16.23 30.53
C GLY A 561 3.47 -17.05 31.78
N SER A 562 2.80 -16.47 32.77
CA SER A 562 2.47 -17.19 34.01
C SER A 562 1.12 -17.88 33.88
N ILE A 563 1.08 -19.20 34.03
CA ILE A 563 -0.17 -19.94 34.20
C ILE A 563 -0.65 -19.70 35.64
N THR A 564 -1.76 -18.98 35.80
CA THR A 564 -2.50 -18.99 37.07
C THR A 564 -3.27 -20.29 37.15
N THR A 565 -3.31 -20.90 38.33
CA THR A 565 -3.68 -22.30 38.62
C THR A 565 -5.16 -22.67 38.38
N ALA A 566 -5.83 -22.10 37.39
CA ALA A 566 -7.19 -22.44 36.98
C ALA A 566 -7.27 -23.28 35.69
N ASP A 567 -6.21 -23.30 34.86
CA ASP A 567 -6.18 -24.09 33.62
C ASP A 567 -5.76 -25.54 33.90
N THR A 568 -6.68 -26.28 34.53
CA THR A 568 -6.46 -27.68 34.91
C THR A 568 -6.66 -28.56 33.69
N ILE A 569 -5.60 -28.78 32.90
CA ILE A 569 -5.53 -29.98 32.06
C ILE A 569 -5.40 -31.17 33.02
N SER A 570 -6.54 -31.76 33.35
CA SER A 570 -6.74 -33.14 33.82
C SER A 570 -5.53 -33.81 34.50
N GLY A 571 -5.36 -33.55 35.80
CA GLY A 571 -4.99 -34.59 36.76
C GLY A 571 -3.57 -35.17 36.73
N GLN A 572 -2.55 -34.45 36.28
CA GLN A 572 -1.15 -34.84 36.52
C GLN A 572 -0.29 -33.64 36.89
N SER A 573 0.29 -33.66 38.09
CA SER A 573 1.21 -32.62 38.59
C SER A 573 2.43 -32.46 37.69
N GLY A 574 2.42 -31.41 36.88
CA GLY A 574 3.58 -30.80 36.22
C GLY A 574 3.56 -29.31 36.52
N THR A 575 4.33 -28.90 37.51
CA THR A 575 4.35 -27.56 38.12
C THR A 575 5.18 -26.58 37.30
N SER A 576 4.75 -26.22 36.09
CA SER A 576 5.31 -25.07 35.40
C SER A 576 4.30 -23.94 35.49
N GLY A 577 4.53 -22.96 36.36
CA GLY A 577 3.82 -21.68 36.30
C GLY A 577 4.22 -20.86 35.07
N TYR A 578 4.56 -21.51 33.95
CA TYR A 578 5.13 -20.95 32.74
C TYR A 578 4.42 -21.53 31.52
N ARG A 579 4.27 -20.73 30.46
CA ARG A 579 3.94 -21.23 29.11
C ARG A 579 4.98 -22.24 28.64
N GLU A 580 4.56 -23.19 27.82
CA GLU A 580 5.36 -24.35 27.43
C GLU A 580 5.50 -24.46 25.91
N LEU A 581 6.72 -24.79 25.48
CA LEU A 581 7.00 -25.28 24.12
C LEU A 581 6.88 -26.80 24.12
N VAL A 582 6.11 -27.35 23.17
CA VAL A 582 5.74 -28.77 23.16
C VAL A 582 6.21 -29.44 21.87
N LEU A 583 6.88 -30.58 22.01
CA LEU A 583 7.18 -31.53 20.94
C LEU A 583 6.20 -32.70 21.03
N GLU A 584 5.31 -32.85 20.06
CA GLU A 584 4.32 -33.94 20.04
C GLU A 584 4.69 -35.02 19.02
N PHE A 585 4.63 -36.27 19.47
CA PHE A 585 4.93 -37.50 18.73
C PHE A 585 3.64 -38.32 18.53
N PHE A 586 3.64 -39.27 17.59
CA PHE A 586 2.49 -40.14 17.36
C PHE A 586 2.23 -41.10 18.54
N GLN A 587 1.04 -41.70 18.60
CA GLN A 587 0.61 -42.53 19.75
C GLN A 587 1.57 -43.68 20.09
N ASN A 588 2.15 -44.31 19.05
CA ASN A 588 3.04 -45.48 19.19
C ASN A 588 4.53 -45.12 19.02
N GLU A 589 4.87 -43.84 19.21
CA GLU A 589 6.22 -43.30 19.12
C GLU A 589 6.62 -42.78 20.50
N VAL A 590 7.21 -43.62 21.33
CA VAL A 590 7.53 -43.29 22.73
C VAL A 590 8.90 -42.62 22.81
N PRO A 591 9.00 -41.30 23.06
CA PRO A 591 10.28 -40.62 23.13
C PRO A 591 10.91 -40.77 24.52
N SER A 592 12.23 -40.85 24.61
CA SER A 592 12.95 -40.54 25.85
C SER A 592 12.91 -39.04 26.12
N LEU A 593 13.18 -38.63 27.36
CA LEU A 593 13.52 -37.23 27.61
C LEU A 593 14.79 -36.86 26.84
N PRO A 594 14.92 -35.60 26.39
CA PRO A 594 16.13 -35.15 25.71
C PRO A 594 17.30 -35.18 26.69
N ALA A 595 18.48 -35.53 26.19
CA ALA A 595 19.71 -35.43 26.96
C ALA A 595 20.16 -33.97 27.12
N SER A 596 19.78 -33.10 26.17
CA SER A 596 20.14 -31.68 26.21
C SER A 596 19.11 -30.81 25.49
N VAL A 597 18.79 -29.67 26.10
CA VAL A 597 18.04 -28.56 25.51
C VAL A 597 18.92 -27.33 25.67
N GLN A 598 19.36 -26.73 24.56
CA GLN A 598 20.31 -25.62 24.56
C GLN A 598 19.78 -24.47 23.72
N VAL A 599 19.95 -23.24 24.22
CA VAL A 599 19.79 -22.04 23.42
C VAL A 599 21.14 -21.75 22.77
N THR A 600 21.22 -21.89 21.45
CA THR A 600 22.48 -21.77 20.68
C THR A 600 22.68 -20.38 20.09
N ASP A 601 21.61 -19.60 19.98
CA ASP A 601 21.61 -18.21 19.51
C ASP A 601 20.41 -17.47 20.14
N GLY A 602 20.54 -16.16 20.34
CA GLY A 602 19.55 -15.32 21.04
C GLY A 602 19.60 -15.43 22.57
N ASP A 603 18.55 -14.94 23.22
CA ASP A 603 18.49 -14.67 24.66
C ASP A 603 17.26 -15.23 25.38
N ILE A 604 16.48 -16.11 24.73
CA ILE A 604 15.37 -16.82 25.39
C ILE A 604 15.86 -17.61 26.60
N VAL A 605 15.05 -17.64 27.67
CA VAL A 605 15.38 -18.42 28.88
C VAL A 605 14.37 -19.56 29.03
N LEU A 606 14.87 -20.79 29.04
CA LEU A 606 14.08 -22.01 29.22
C LEU A 606 14.30 -22.61 30.61
N ASP A 607 13.31 -23.33 31.13
CA ASP A 607 13.47 -24.14 32.33
C ASP A 607 13.99 -25.55 32.02
N THR A 608 15.24 -25.63 31.58
CA THR A 608 15.85 -26.90 31.15
C THR A 608 15.94 -27.95 32.26
N GLY A 609 15.84 -27.54 33.54
CA GLY A 609 15.81 -28.46 34.68
C GLY A 609 14.45 -29.12 34.91
N ASN A 610 13.38 -28.58 34.31
CA ASN A 610 12.00 -29.05 34.48
C ASN A 610 11.39 -29.51 33.14
N VAL A 611 12.20 -30.07 32.24
CA VAL A 611 11.71 -30.70 31.02
C VAL A 611 11.09 -32.05 31.37
N TYR A 612 9.84 -32.28 30.96
CA TYR A 612 9.11 -33.50 31.32
C TYR A 612 8.31 -34.07 30.15
N ARG A 613 7.84 -35.31 30.32
CA ARG A 613 6.99 -36.01 29.35
C ARG A 613 5.54 -36.01 29.83
N TYR A 614 4.63 -35.91 28.88
CA TYR A 614 3.20 -36.01 29.10
C TYR A 614 2.56 -36.91 28.03
N VAL A 615 1.48 -37.61 28.39
CA VAL A 615 0.66 -38.38 27.45
C VAL A 615 -0.70 -37.74 27.41
N THR A 616 -1.13 -37.33 26.23
CA THR A 616 -2.47 -36.76 26.04
C THR A 616 -3.55 -37.85 26.21
N PRO A 617 -4.82 -37.46 26.47
CA PRO A 617 -5.92 -38.43 26.57
C PRO A 617 -6.10 -39.31 25.31
N ASP A 618 -5.72 -38.82 24.12
CA ASP A 618 -5.72 -39.59 22.86
C ASP A 618 -4.46 -40.45 22.66
N GLY A 619 -3.58 -40.50 23.66
CA GLY A 619 -2.41 -41.38 23.70
C GLY A 619 -1.15 -40.85 23.02
N ARG A 620 -1.12 -39.60 22.58
CA ARG A 620 0.08 -38.99 21.96
C ARG A 620 1.10 -38.61 23.01
N TRP A 621 2.37 -38.82 22.69
CA TRP A 621 3.47 -38.44 23.57
C TRP A 621 3.90 -37.01 23.33
N GLN A 622 4.16 -36.29 24.42
CA GLN A 622 4.64 -34.92 24.41
C GLN A 622 5.91 -34.80 25.24
N ILE A 623 6.89 -34.03 24.76
CA ILE A 623 7.96 -33.44 25.59
C ILE A 623 7.61 -31.97 25.77
N ARG A 624 7.53 -31.53 27.03
CA ARG A 624 7.14 -30.17 27.42
C ARG A 624 8.34 -29.44 28.00
N ILE A 625 8.60 -28.24 27.47
CA ILE A 625 9.74 -27.40 27.80
C ILE A 625 9.21 -26.05 28.28
N PRO A 626 9.25 -25.77 29.59
CA PRO A 626 8.75 -24.50 30.11
C PRO A 626 9.62 -23.31 29.70
N VAL A 627 8.98 -22.17 29.41
CA VAL A 627 9.63 -20.93 28.94
C VAL A 627 9.60 -19.90 30.07
N LYS A 628 10.78 -19.57 30.63
CA LYS A 628 10.92 -18.65 31.76
C LYS A 628 10.84 -17.18 31.36
N SER A 629 11.42 -16.84 30.22
CA SER A 629 11.46 -15.48 29.71
C SER A 629 11.40 -15.47 28.19
N THR A 630 10.55 -14.58 27.66
CA THR A 630 10.49 -14.20 26.26
C THR A 630 11.81 -13.57 25.84
N SER A 631 12.22 -13.79 24.59
CA SER A 631 13.45 -13.26 24.02
C SER A 631 13.31 -11.79 23.59
N SER A 632 14.43 -11.06 23.58
CA SER A 632 14.52 -9.73 22.96
C SER A 632 15.15 -9.76 21.56
N ALA A 633 15.76 -10.90 21.18
CA ALA A 633 16.21 -11.22 19.83
C ALA A 633 15.75 -12.64 19.43
N PRO A 634 15.48 -12.91 18.13
CA PRO A 634 15.06 -14.24 17.69
C PRO A 634 16.05 -15.31 18.14
N SER A 635 15.58 -16.27 18.94
CA SER A 635 16.42 -17.30 19.54
C SER A 635 16.35 -18.62 18.78
N THR A 636 17.43 -19.39 18.87
CA THR A 636 17.54 -20.74 18.30
C THR A 636 17.75 -21.76 19.42
N ILE A 637 16.89 -22.76 19.48
CA ILE A 637 16.89 -23.84 20.48
C ILE A 637 17.28 -25.14 19.78
N LYS A 638 18.28 -25.84 20.31
CA LYS A 638 18.71 -27.16 19.88
C LYS A 638 18.36 -28.21 20.94
N ILE A 639 17.69 -29.27 20.52
CA ILE A 639 17.19 -30.36 21.37
C ILE A 639 17.84 -31.65 20.89
N SER A 640 18.62 -32.31 21.76
CA SER A 640 19.48 -33.44 21.39
C SER A 640 19.31 -34.63 22.33
N GLY A 641 19.62 -35.82 21.82
CA GLY A 641 19.65 -37.07 22.60
C GLY A 641 18.27 -37.65 22.93
N ILE A 642 17.26 -37.33 22.13
CA ILE A 642 15.97 -38.04 22.18
C ILE A 642 16.16 -39.41 21.51
N LYS A 643 15.70 -40.45 22.18
CA LYS A 643 15.63 -41.83 21.67
C LYS A 643 14.19 -42.24 21.52
N LEU A 644 13.83 -42.88 20.41
CA LEU A 644 12.47 -43.32 20.11
C LEU A 644 12.31 -44.82 20.27
N THR A 645 11.27 -45.23 20.97
CA THR A 645 10.81 -46.62 21.03
C THR A 645 9.49 -46.72 20.27
N THR A 646 9.44 -47.64 19.30
CA THR A 646 8.25 -47.87 18.47
C THR A 646 7.77 -49.30 18.63
N ASP A 647 6.54 -49.59 18.22
CA ASP A 647 5.99 -50.94 18.17
C ASP A 647 5.72 -51.39 16.73
N ARG A 648 5.26 -52.64 16.54
CA ARG A 648 4.99 -53.20 15.20
C ARG A 648 3.73 -52.64 14.53
N THR A 649 2.96 -51.82 15.24
CA THR A 649 1.76 -51.14 14.74
C THR A 649 2.03 -49.69 14.37
N THR A 650 3.22 -49.15 14.68
CA THR A 650 3.64 -47.82 14.24
C THR A 650 3.72 -47.77 12.70
N PRO A 651 3.11 -46.76 12.05
CA PRO A 651 3.17 -46.61 10.59
C PRO A 651 4.61 -46.48 10.06
N TYR A 652 4.85 -47.04 8.87
CA TYR A 652 6.10 -46.83 8.13
C TYR A 652 6.16 -45.42 7.52
N GLY A 653 7.36 -44.91 7.31
CA GLY A 653 7.62 -43.63 6.67
C GLY A 653 8.14 -42.55 7.62
N PRO A 654 7.99 -41.26 7.28
CA PRO A 654 8.61 -40.16 8.03
C PRO A 654 8.00 -40.03 9.42
N VAL A 655 8.87 -39.96 10.44
CA VAL A 655 8.51 -39.64 11.82
C VAL A 655 8.46 -38.12 11.95
N ASN A 656 7.25 -37.57 11.98
CA ASN A 656 7.03 -36.12 12.07
C ASN A 656 6.74 -35.71 13.52
N VAL A 657 7.52 -34.75 14.02
CA VAL A 657 7.29 -34.12 15.32
C VAL A 657 6.60 -32.79 15.10
N ALA A 658 5.48 -32.56 15.77
CA ALA A 658 4.78 -31.28 15.73
C ALA A 658 5.29 -30.37 16.86
N ILE A 659 5.57 -29.11 16.51
CA ILE A 659 5.94 -28.06 17.45
C ILE A 659 4.66 -27.31 17.83
N LYS A 660 4.30 -27.36 19.10
CA LYS A 660 3.01 -26.91 19.65
C LYS A 660 3.24 -26.22 21.01
N GLY A 661 2.16 -25.99 21.75
CA GLY A 661 2.21 -25.43 23.10
C GLY A 661 1.80 -23.97 23.13
N ASP A 662 1.32 -23.52 24.29
CA ASP A 662 0.81 -22.17 24.54
C ASP A 662 1.89 -21.08 24.45
N ALA A 663 3.17 -21.45 24.51
CA ALA A 663 4.27 -20.54 24.21
C ALA A 663 4.29 -20.09 22.73
N VAL A 664 3.75 -20.90 21.81
CA VAL A 664 3.75 -20.61 20.36
C VAL A 664 2.35 -20.58 19.74
N VAL A 665 1.35 -21.19 20.38
CA VAL A 665 -0.04 -21.26 19.92
C VAL A 665 -1.00 -20.94 21.07
N GLN A 666 -1.57 -19.74 21.04
CA GLN A 666 -2.49 -19.17 22.02
C GLN A 666 -3.93 -19.07 21.47
N SER A 667 -4.10 -19.30 20.17
CA SER A 667 -5.38 -19.17 19.47
C SER A 667 -6.33 -20.36 19.63
N SER A 668 -5.92 -21.45 20.29
CA SER A 668 -6.63 -22.74 20.27
C SER A 668 -8.03 -22.68 20.89
N ASP A 669 -8.26 -21.78 21.84
CA ASP A 669 -9.55 -21.63 22.51
C ASP A 669 -10.58 -20.92 21.63
N VAL A 670 -10.11 -20.01 20.77
CA VAL A 670 -10.95 -19.23 19.84
C VAL A 670 -11.12 -19.96 18.51
N ILE A 671 -10.05 -20.62 18.02
CA ILE A 671 -10.01 -21.33 16.75
C ILE A 671 -9.52 -22.77 16.99
N PRO A 672 -10.41 -23.68 17.43
CA PRO A 672 -10.04 -25.06 17.75
C PRO A 672 -9.60 -25.85 16.51
N GLY A 673 -8.75 -26.84 16.71
CA GLY A 673 -8.25 -27.74 15.67
C GLY A 673 -6.92 -27.33 15.03
N TYR A 674 -6.47 -26.09 15.22
CA TYR A 674 -5.17 -25.59 14.72
C TYR A 674 -4.19 -25.45 15.88
N THR A 675 -3.37 -26.48 16.09
CA THR A 675 -2.60 -26.62 17.34
C THR A 675 -1.09 -26.70 17.13
N ALA A 676 -0.60 -26.70 15.89
CA ALA A 676 0.82 -26.81 15.58
C ALA A 676 1.35 -25.56 14.87
N ALA A 677 2.44 -25.00 15.41
CA ALA A 677 3.17 -23.87 14.87
C ALA A 677 4.25 -24.28 13.86
N ALA A 678 4.73 -25.52 13.91
CA ALA A 678 5.62 -26.08 12.90
C ALA A 678 5.58 -27.61 12.95
N SER A 679 6.17 -28.28 11.96
CA SER A 679 6.43 -29.72 12.00
C SER A 679 7.76 -30.03 11.33
N VAL A 680 8.44 -31.07 11.79
CA VAL A 680 9.75 -31.49 11.30
C VAL A 680 9.85 -33.02 11.26
N THR A 681 10.43 -33.57 10.21
CA THR A 681 10.76 -34.99 10.11
C THR A 681 12.08 -35.28 10.80
N VAL A 682 12.06 -36.13 11.83
CA VAL A 682 13.23 -36.38 12.70
C VAL A 682 13.91 -37.73 12.45
N ALA A 683 13.22 -38.64 11.77
CA ALA A 683 13.69 -39.96 11.38
C ALA A 683 12.75 -40.58 10.33
N ASN A 684 13.10 -41.74 9.77
CA ASN A 684 12.22 -42.53 8.89
C ASN A 684 12.06 -43.95 9.45
N LEU A 685 10.82 -44.43 9.62
CA LEU A 685 10.55 -45.82 10.02
C LEU A 685 10.51 -46.74 8.80
N ALA A 686 11.37 -47.74 8.79
CA ALA A 686 11.48 -48.75 7.75
C ALA A 686 11.32 -50.18 8.31
N THR A 687 10.99 -51.12 7.42
CA THR A 687 11.12 -52.55 7.72
C THR A 687 12.59 -52.91 7.86
N PRO A 688 12.97 -53.85 8.75
CA PRO A 688 14.32 -54.40 8.77
C PRO A 688 14.70 -54.89 7.36
N ALA A 689 15.92 -54.55 6.89
CA ALA A 689 16.41 -55.08 5.62
C ALA A 689 16.52 -56.63 5.71
N PRO A 690 16.11 -57.39 4.67
CA PRO A 690 16.28 -58.84 4.67
C PRO A 690 17.77 -59.19 4.72
N GLN A 691 18.16 -60.11 5.62
CA GLN A 691 19.55 -60.55 5.74
C GLN A 691 19.86 -61.59 4.67
N GLN A 692 21.01 -61.46 4.00
CA GLN A 692 21.44 -62.42 2.99
C GLN A 692 22.39 -63.46 3.60
N THR A 693 22.13 -64.74 3.41
CA THR A 693 23.06 -65.84 3.76
C THR A 693 23.84 -66.26 2.53
N VAL A 694 25.17 -66.33 2.63
CA VAL A 694 26.07 -66.74 1.55
C VAL A 694 26.88 -67.97 1.99
N ALA A 695 26.81 -69.05 1.22
CA ALA A 695 27.61 -70.25 1.45
C ALA A 695 28.47 -70.61 0.23
N THR A 696 29.70 -71.07 0.45
CA THR A 696 30.62 -71.45 -0.63
C THR A 696 31.10 -72.89 -0.48
N PHE A 697 31.00 -73.67 -1.56
CA PHE A 697 31.39 -75.07 -1.63
C PHE A 697 32.41 -75.28 -2.75
N THR A 698 33.51 -75.98 -2.47
CA THR A 698 34.55 -76.26 -3.46
C THR A 698 34.59 -77.75 -3.80
N VAL A 699 34.65 -78.07 -5.10
CA VAL A 699 34.77 -79.45 -5.58
C VAL A 699 36.02 -80.13 -5.02
N GLY A 700 35.88 -81.37 -4.54
CA GLY A 700 36.97 -82.16 -3.96
C GLY A 700 37.38 -81.76 -2.54
N SER A 701 36.76 -80.73 -1.94
CA SER A 701 37.02 -80.32 -0.55
C SER A 701 35.87 -80.76 0.35
N ASN A 702 36.19 -81.28 1.54
CA ASN A 702 35.22 -81.52 2.62
C ASN A 702 34.92 -80.26 3.46
N SER A 703 35.59 -79.14 3.19
CA SER A 703 35.35 -77.87 3.87
C SER A 703 34.52 -76.92 3.00
N TYR A 704 33.57 -76.21 3.63
CA TYR A 704 32.73 -75.19 3.01
C TYR A 704 32.58 -74.00 3.97
N THR A 705 32.10 -72.83 3.51
CA THR A 705 31.83 -71.70 4.41
C THR A 705 30.35 -71.32 4.40
N VAL A 706 29.86 -70.81 5.53
CA VAL A 706 28.55 -70.13 5.65
C VAL A 706 28.80 -68.78 6.30
N ASN A 707 28.45 -67.70 5.61
CA ASN A 707 28.75 -66.31 6.01
C ASN A 707 30.23 -66.10 6.38
N GLY A 708 31.14 -66.75 5.65
CA GLY A 708 32.59 -66.70 5.88
C GLY A 708 33.11 -67.61 7.00
N VAL A 709 32.23 -68.26 7.79
CA VAL A 709 32.63 -69.19 8.84
C VAL A 709 32.84 -70.58 8.24
N GLN A 710 34.01 -71.17 8.48
CA GLN A 710 34.36 -72.50 7.98
C GLN A 710 33.53 -73.59 8.67
N GLN A 711 33.03 -74.52 7.86
CA GLN A 711 32.28 -75.71 8.23
C GLN A 711 32.91 -76.94 7.55
N THR A 712 32.53 -78.13 8.00
CA THR A 712 32.98 -79.41 7.43
C THR A 712 31.78 -80.28 7.08
N MET A 713 31.86 -80.93 5.92
CA MET A 713 30.93 -81.97 5.47
C MET A 713 31.64 -83.32 5.37
N ASP A 714 30.88 -84.40 5.53
CA ASP A 714 31.41 -85.76 5.54
C ASP A 714 31.72 -86.32 4.14
N VAL A 715 31.11 -85.76 3.09
CA VAL A 715 31.36 -86.12 1.69
C VAL A 715 31.64 -84.86 0.86
N ALA A 716 32.78 -84.85 0.16
CA ALA A 716 33.16 -83.75 -0.72
C ALA A 716 32.25 -83.66 -1.97
N PRO A 717 31.94 -82.45 -2.46
CA PRO A 717 31.29 -82.25 -3.75
C PRO A 717 32.16 -82.77 -4.88
N TYR A 718 31.54 -83.28 -5.95
CA TYR A 718 32.27 -83.74 -7.13
C TYR A 718 31.60 -83.28 -8.43
N LEU A 719 32.38 -83.24 -9.49
CA LEU A 719 31.89 -83.03 -10.84
C LEU A 719 31.54 -84.38 -11.46
N LYS A 720 30.28 -84.59 -11.81
CA LYS A 720 29.82 -85.80 -12.50
C LYS A 720 30.14 -85.72 -14.00
N ASN A 721 30.20 -86.86 -14.68
CA ASN A 721 30.60 -86.99 -16.10
C ASN A 721 29.76 -86.16 -17.09
N ASP A 722 28.57 -85.74 -16.68
CA ASP A 722 27.62 -84.87 -17.41
C ASP A 722 27.85 -83.37 -17.15
N GLY A 723 28.90 -83.00 -16.40
CA GLY A 723 29.26 -81.62 -16.09
C GLY A 723 28.41 -80.99 -14.99
N ARG A 724 27.73 -81.78 -14.15
CA ARG A 724 26.98 -81.28 -12.98
C ARG A 724 27.77 -81.44 -11.68
N VAL A 725 27.75 -80.39 -10.86
CA VAL A 725 28.35 -80.41 -9.52
C VAL A 725 27.35 -81.05 -8.54
N MET A 726 27.72 -82.21 -8.02
CA MET A 726 26.93 -83.00 -7.08
C MET A 726 27.33 -82.64 -5.65
N LEU A 727 26.37 -82.25 -4.81
CA LEU A 727 26.59 -81.91 -3.39
C LEU A 727 25.70 -82.76 -2.49
N PRO A 728 26.12 -83.02 -1.23
CA PRO A 728 25.26 -83.74 -0.30
C PRO A 728 24.11 -82.83 0.12
N VAL A 729 22.88 -83.29 -0.13
CA VAL A 729 21.64 -82.50 -0.02
C VAL A 729 21.51 -81.82 1.35
N ARG A 730 21.89 -82.52 2.42
CA ARG A 730 21.82 -82.04 3.80
C ARG A 730 22.62 -80.75 4.01
N PHE A 731 23.88 -80.69 3.59
CA PHE A 731 24.73 -79.53 3.87
C PHE A 731 24.31 -78.30 3.07
N VAL A 732 23.77 -78.51 1.87
CA VAL A 732 23.16 -77.42 1.08
C VAL A 732 21.91 -76.89 1.78
N ALA A 733 21.03 -77.76 2.26
CA ALA A 733 19.85 -77.35 3.01
C ALA A 733 20.21 -76.63 4.32
N ASN A 734 21.20 -77.14 5.06
CA ASN A 734 21.72 -76.52 6.29
C ASN A 734 22.33 -75.14 6.02
N ALA A 735 23.13 -75.01 4.95
CA ALA A 735 23.67 -73.73 4.50
C ALA A 735 22.57 -72.72 4.08
N LEU A 736 21.39 -73.22 3.74
CA LEU A 736 20.20 -72.44 3.39
C LEU A 736 19.24 -72.22 4.58
N GLY A 737 19.69 -72.51 5.80
CA GLY A 737 18.96 -72.24 7.04
C GLY A 737 17.95 -73.33 7.43
N VAL A 738 17.95 -74.49 6.77
CA VAL A 738 17.12 -75.63 7.16
C VAL A 738 17.81 -76.40 8.29
N THR A 739 17.12 -76.69 9.39
CA THR A 739 17.69 -77.52 10.46
C THR A 739 17.54 -79.01 10.12
N ASP A 740 18.38 -79.86 10.71
CA ASP A 740 18.40 -81.30 10.40
C ASP A 740 17.03 -81.98 10.64
N ASP A 741 16.25 -81.53 11.63
CA ASP A 741 14.90 -82.06 11.91
C ASP A 741 13.91 -81.84 10.75
N HIS A 742 14.21 -80.90 9.84
CA HIS A 742 13.42 -80.58 8.66
C HIS A 742 13.96 -81.22 7.38
N ILE A 743 14.89 -82.17 7.50
CA ILE A 743 15.46 -82.94 6.39
C ILE A 743 15.19 -84.42 6.66
N VAL A 744 14.12 -84.94 6.07
CA VAL A 744 13.63 -86.30 6.35
C VAL A 744 14.07 -87.26 5.26
N TRP A 745 14.82 -88.29 5.64
CA TRP A 745 15.12 -89.43 4.77
C TRP A 745 14.10 -90.55 4.97
N ASN A 746 13.52 -91.04 3.88
CA ASN A 746 12.69 -92.25 3.87
C ASN A 746 13.43 -93.37 3.13
N GLY A 747 13.87 -94.38 3.89
CA GLY A 747 14.62 -95.51 3.34
C GLY A 747 13.79 -96.50 2.52
N ALA A 748 12.46 -96.54 2.70
CA ALA A 748 11.59 -97.48 1.99
C ALA A 748 11.32 -97.04 0.54
N ASP A 749 11.19 -95.73 0.31
CA ASP A 749 10.99 -95.15 -1.03
C ASP A 749 12.25 -94.44 -1.58
N GLN A 750 13.38 -94.54 -0.87
CA GLN A 750 14.66 -93.90 -1.17
C GLN A 750 14.53 -92.40 -1.50
N SER A 751 13.82 -91.64 -0.66
CA SER A 751 13.59 -90.22 -0.88
C SER A 751 14.04 -89.31 0.27
N VAL A 752 14.51 -88.11 -0.08
CA VAL A 752 14.76 -87.01 0.86
C VAL A 752 13.62 -85.99 0.71
N THR A 753 13.05 -85.56 1.83
CA THR A 753 12.08 -84.46 1.88
C THR A 753 12.61 -83.33 2.74
N ILE A 754 12.69 -82.13 2.17
CA ILE A 754 13.16 -80.91 2.84
C ILE A 754 11.96 -80.00 3.11
N PHE A 755 11.84 -79.52 4.34
CA PHE A 755 10.85 -78.54 4.77
C PHE A 755 11.54 -77.19 5.05
N LYS A 756 11.27 -76.16 4.24
CA LYS A 756 11.80 -74.79 4.45
C LYS A 756 10.67 -73.78 4.39
N GLY A 757 10.24 -73.26 5.54
CA GLY A 757 9.07 -72.39 5.64
C GLY A 757 7.85 -73.08 5.03
N ASN A 758 7.25 -72.47 4.00
CA ASN A 758 6.11 -73.04 3.27
C ASN A 758 6.49 -73.96 2.10
N THR A 759 7.79 -74.23 1.91
CA THR A 759 8.30 -75.05 0.80
C THR A 759 8.59 -76.48 1.23
N VAL A 760 8.01 -77.45 0.53
CA VAL A 760 8.27 -78.88 0.68
C VAL A 760 8.88 -79.42 -0.61
N ALA A 761 10.15 -79.82 -0.56
CA ALA A 761 10.87 -80.38 -1.70
C ALA A 761 11.18 -81.87 -1.46
N LYS A 762 10.58 -82.76 -2.25
CA LYS A 762 10.83 -84.20 -2.22
C LYS A 762 11.63 -84.63 -3.45
N MET A 763 12.73 -85.34 -3.22
CA MET A 763 13.62 -85.88 -4.25
C MET A 763 13.85 -87.37 -4.00
N THR A 764 13.75 -88.17 -5.05
CA THR A 764 13.84 -89.64 -4.97
C THR A 764 15.08 -90.11 -5.70
N VAL A 765 15.92 -90.92 -5.05
CA VAL A 765 17.16 -91.46 -5.63
C VAL A 765 16.85 -92.20 -6.93
N GLY A 766 17.65 -91.96 -7.97
CA GLY A 766 17.47 -92.56 -9.29
C GLY A 766 16.33 -91.95 -10.14
N SER A 767 15.50 -91.07 -9.58
CA SER A 767 14.45 -90.36 -10.33
C SER A 767 14.90 -88.95 -10.72
N THR A 768 14.73 -88.61 -12.00
CA THR A 768 14.89 -87.24 -12.49
C THR A 768 13.70 -86.35 -12.16
N THR A 769 12.66 -86.84 -11.49
CA THR A 769 11.49 -86.03 -11.09
C THR A 769 11.61 -85.63 -9.62
N MET A 770 11.69 -84.33 -9.36
CA MET A 770 11.59 -83.72 -8.04
C MET A 770 10.17 -83.18 -7.83
N VAL A 771 9.64 -83.19 -6.61
CA VAL A 771 8.33 -82.61 -6.29
C VAL A 771 8.52 -81.42 -5.36
N VAL A 772 8.13 -80.23 -5.79
CA VAL A 772 8.19 -79.00 -4.98
C VAL A 772 6.77 -78.50 -4.76
N ASN A 773 6.32 -78.44 -3.50
CA ASN A 773 4.96 -78.03 -3.12
C ASN A 773 3.86 -78.82 -3.87
N GLY A 774 4.08 -80.11 -4.10
CA GLY A 774 3.16 -80.99 -4.82
C GLY A 774 3.24 -80.92 -6.35
N VAL A 775 4.07 -80.04 -6.91
CA VAL A 775 4.28 -79.91 -8.37
C VAL A 775 5.53 -80.66 -8.80
N ALA A 776 5.42 -81.48 -9.85
CA ALA A 776 6.55 -82.20 -10.43
C ALA A 776 7.46 -81.26 -11.24
N VAL A 777 8.77 -81.34 -10.98
CA VAL A 777 9.87 -80.60 -11.62
C VAL A 777 10.83 -81.61 -12.23
N GLN A 778 11.04 -81.51 -13.54
CA GLN A 778 11.96 -82.37 -14.27
C GLN A 778 13.40 -81.87 -14.13
N MET A 779 14.27 -82.72 -13.56
CA MET A 779 15.71 -82.52 -13.46
C MET A 779 16.44 -83.17 -14.64
N ASP A 780 17.65 -82.70 -14.91
CA ASP A 780 18.53 -83.26 -15.94
C ASP A 780 19.39 -84.43 -15.44
N VAL A 781 19.64 -84.51 -14.12
CA VAL A 781 20.40 -85.59 -13.49
C VAL A 781 19.69 -86.02 -12.20
N ALA A 782 19.49 -87.32 -12.03
CA ALA A 782 18.86 -87.89 -10.84
C ALA A 782 19.80 -87.83 -9.62
N PRO A 783 19.27 -87.66 -8.39
CA PRO A 783 20.06 -87.83 -7.19
C PRO A 783 20.56 -89.27 -7.07
N GLU A 784 21.74 -89.44 -6.48
CA GLU A 784 22.39 -90.74 -6.30
C GLU A 784 22.88 -90.95 -4.88
N LEU A 785 22.96 -92.21 -4.47
CA LEU A 785 23.64 -92.59 -3.24
C LEU A 785 25.13 -92.72 -3.54
N TYR A 786 25.95 -91.98 -2.80
CA TYR A 786 27.40 -91.96 -2.95
C TYR A 786 28.08 -92.23 -1.60
N ASN A 787 29.27 -92.85 -1.63
CA ASN A 787 30.17 -93.19 -0.50
C ASN A 787 29.52 -93.10 0.90
N ASP A 788 29.12 -94.24 1.46
CA ASP A 788 28.49 -94.37 2.78
C ASP A 788 27.05 -93.85 2.89
N GLY A 789 26.32 -93.84 1.77
CA GLY A 789 24.85 -93.68 1.77
C GLY A 789 24.36 -92.24 1.84
N ARG A 790 25.19 -91.25 1.48
CA ARG A 790 24.76 -89.85 1.35
C ARG A 790 24.07 -89.63 0.01
N VAL A 791 22.95 -88.91 0.05
CA VAL A 791 22.23 -88.50 -1.16
C VAL A 791 22.89 -87.27 -1.74
N MET A 792 23.44 -87.43 -2.94
CA MET A 792 24.07 -86.37 -3.72
C MET A 792 23.10 -85.93 -4.82
N LEU A 793 22.93 -84.63 -5.02
CA LEU A 793 22.07 -84.07 -6.07
C LEU A 793 22.77 -82.87 -6.73
N PRO A 794 22.51 -82.56 -8.01
CA PRO A 794 23.03 -81.34 -8.60
C PRO A 794 22.56 -80.11 -7.82
N ILE A 795 23.51 -79.31 -7.37
CA ILE A 795 23.25 -78.12 -6.53
C ILE A 795 22.22 -77.17 -7.14
N ARG A 796 22.16 -77.09 -8.47
CA ARG A 796 21.18 -76.29 -9.21
C ARG A 796 19.74 -76.57 -8.77
N TRP A 797 19.39 -77.84 -8.66
CA TRP A 797 18.02 -78.24 -8.35
C TRP A 797 17.66 -78.03 -6.89
N ILE A 798 18.61 -78.23 -5.98
CA ILE A 798 18.42 -77.90 -4.56
C ILE A 798 18.25 -76.39 -4.39
N GLY A 799 19.13 -75.59 -5.02
CA GLY A 799 19.05 -74.14 -4.96
C GLY A 799 17.73 -73.62 -5.52
N GLN A 800 17.30 -74.11 -6.68
CA GLN A 800 16.01 -73.75 -7.27
C GLN A 800 14.83 -74.15 -6.38
N ALA A 801 14.84 -75.37 -5.82
CA ALA A 801 13.76 -75.86 -4.96
C ALA A 801 13.63 -75.03 -3.68
N LEU A 802 14.75 -74.49 -3.16
CA LEU A 802 14.80 -73.76 -1.89
C LEU A 802 14.90 -72.23 -2.04
N GLY A 803 14.71 -71.72 -3.27
CA GLY A 803 14.69 -70.29 -3.58
C GLY A 803 16.05 -69.60 -3.49
N ALA A 804 17.16 -70.33 -3.66
CA ALA A 804 18.51 -69.80 -3.60
C ALA A 804 19.06 -69.44 -4.99
N GLN A 805 19.84 -68.36 -5.04
CA GLN A 805 20.64 -67.99 -6.20
C GLN A 805 21.98 -68.72 -6.16
N LEU A 806 22.49 -69.11 -7.33
CA LEU A 806 23.72 -69.88 -7.46
C LEU A 806 24.67 -69.20 -8.43
N SER A 807 25.96 -69.19 -8.08
CA SER A 807 27.05 -68.80 -8.97
C SER A 807 28.12 -69.88 -9.00
N TRP A 808 28.78 -70.06 -10.14
CA TRP A 808 29.84 -71.04 -10.34
C TRP A 808 31.10 -70.36 -10.85
N ASP A 809 32.22 -70.60 -10.15
CA ASP A 809 33.55 -70.21 -10.60
C ASP A 809 34.30 -71.43 -11.13
N GLN A 810 34.55 -71.41 -12.44
CA GLN A 810 35.23 -72.49 -13.16
C GLN A 810 36.71 -72.65 -12.76
N ASN A 811 37.39 -71.55 -12.43
CA ASN A 811 38.83 -71.57 -12.15
C ASN A 811 39.13 -72.18 -10.79
N THR A 812 38.29 -71.87 -9.80
CA THR A 812 38.43 -72.33 -8.42
C THR A 812 37.54 -73.54 -8.11
N GLN A 813 36.76 -74.01 -9.09
CA GLN A 813 35.74 -75.05 -8.95
C GLN A 813 34.82 -74.85 -7.74
N THR A 814 34.37 -73.61 -7.55
CA THR A 814 33.59 -73.19 -6.37
C THR A 814 32.16 -72.82 -6.74
N VAL A 815 31.19 -73.33 -5.99
CA VAL A 815 29.78 -72.94 -6.04
C VAL A 815 29.49 -71.98 -4.90
N THR A 816 28.94 -70.81 -5.22
CA THR A 816 28.40 -69.86 -4.24
C THR A 816 26.88 -69.94 -4.24
N VAL A 817 26.31 -70.14 -3.06
CA VAL A 817 24.87 -70.23 -2.80
C VAL A 817 24.45 -69.03 -1.98
N THR A 818 23.46 -68.29 -2.49
CA THR A 818 22.94 -67.07 -1.87
C THR A 818 21.44 -67.22 -1.60
N SER A 819 21.02 -67.04 -0.36
CA SER A 819 19.59 -66.98 0.02
C SER A 819 19.29 -65.63 0.66
N GLN A 820 18.14 -65.05 0.30
CA GLN A 820 17.50 -64.02 1.12
C GLN A 820 16.88 -64.75 2.33
N GLN A 821 17.05 -64.23 3.55
CA GLN A 821 16.29 -64.65 4.74
C GLN A 821 15.00 -63.84 4.87
#